data_AF-A0A269PTI6-F1
#
_entry.id   AF-A0A269PTI6-F1
#
_cell.length_a   1.000
_cell.length_b   1.000
_cell.length_c   1.000
_cell.angle_alpha   90.00
_cell.angle_beta   90.00
_cell.angle_gamma   90.00
#
_symmetry.space_group_name_H-M   'P 1'
#
loop_
_entity.id
_entity.type
_entity.pdbx_description
1 polymer ?
#
loop_
_entity_poly.entity_id
_entity_poly.type
_entity_poly.pdbx_seq_one_letter_code
_entity_poly.pdbx_strand_id
1 'polypeptide(L)'
;MKTNENIKIDGVLSEKEWANAPSVSDFKIVKPYLGRFPSENTEINILYSEEFIFFSGLIKEKKSDIVANIMSQGKEITEDDYIFILLDTFNDKRNGYWFAINPNGVRNEGLVENNSRIIPEWDGRWEAATQINEDSWSFEMKIPLNIMSSKKGELVDWGFNVTRYRAKKREESRWQSISQNEERYSPASIGTLFGLNFYKSAKKWEARSAISVSSIDTSTSDAKYEFKPSLDFIYNIDSSNKAIVTLNTDFSAVEVDNRVVNDEQYSTFFPEKRDFFLEDAGVFEFGGLNGNIGILTANGMPFHSRKIGLDSTGRPEDIDVGVKISGRNDNFSYGLLGVRVDHEDRPGAKNLMVGRLSYQIDDTHQIGTIATYGDPTTDDSNNVIGIDYIYRSNNLFGNNIINVNTWFQHSNSAASPSSDKDIAYGFMVELPNDKFYTRLGLSEVQDNFNPGLGFIARTGIRQYTTDFAYKWRFKDQFIESFSSSLYSTHFTSVDNKFVSSETYLNLVEVDNHAGDSIQLSFSNHRDRLAQGFPLFNKLFVEEGYYSDTRYWLTVATAKHRKFSSVISYVTGERYGGDYERFSLSVDVLKLLKTNVSVYYSNLSMTVNDKNEEVNLARIKSTTSFAYNLSLSNTIQYDDLSKSLGINSRFHWELNPGNSFYVVLNYGANYEEDQFDYSNKSITAKYSTYF
;
A
#
# COMPACT_ATOMS: atom_id res chain seq x y z
N MET A 1 -12.38 -28.66 -9.40
CA MET A 1 -12.13 -30.06 -9.87
C MET A 1 -10.62 -30.25 -10.03
N LYS A 2 -10.08 -31.45 -9.72
CA LYS A 2 -8.64 -31.72 -9.93
C LYS A 2 -8.34 -31.99 -11.41
N THR A 3 -7.27 -31.41 -11.95
CA THR A 3 -6.74 -31.65 -13.30
C THR A 3 -5.29 -32.11 -13.24
N ASN A 4 -4.90 -32.95 -14.19
CA ASN A 4 -3.53 -33.42 -14.40
C ASN A 4 -2.96 -32.95 -15.76
N GLU A 5 -3.75 -32.19 -16.54
CA GLU A 5 -3.36 -31.72 -17.87
C GLU A 5 -2.64 -30.36 -17.79
N ASN A 6 -1.74 -30.12 -18.73
CA ASN A 6 -1.04 -28.85 -18.85
C ASN A 6 -1.92 -27.85 -19.61
N ILE A 7 -2.59 -26.97 -18.87
CA ILE A 7 -3.42 -25.89 -19.44
C ILE A 7 -2.48 -24.81 -19.99
N LYS A 8 -2.65 -24.46 -21.26
CA LYS A 8 -1.91 -23.38 -21.88
C LYS A 8 -2.59 -22.06 -21.55
N ILE A 9 -1.86 -21.13 -20.94
CA ILE A 9 -2.39 -19.83 -20.54
C ILE A 9 -2.25 -18.86 -21.71
N ASP A 10 -3.28 -18.76 -22.55
CA ASP A 10 -3.32 -17.83 -23.69
C ASP A 10 -4.60 -16.99 -23.78
N GLY A 11 -5.53 -17.18 -22.83
CA GLY A 11 -6.77 -16.43 -22.71
C GLY A 11 -7.90 -16.99 -23.58
N VAL A 12 -7.65 -18.07 -24.31
CA VAL A 12 -8.63 -18.76 -25.16
C VAL A 12 -9.12 -20.01 -24.45
N LEU A 13 -10.41 -20.07 -24.13
CA LEU A 13 -11.01 -21.18 -23.37
C LEU A 13 -11.28 -22.41 -24.27
N SER A 14 -10.23 -23.01 -24.84
CA SER A 14 -10.35 -24.07 -25.87
C SER A 14 -10.12 -25.48 -25.32
N GLU A 15 -9.51 -25.58 -24.15
CA GLU A 15 -9.16 -26.79 -23.42
C GLU A 15 -10.42 -27.53 -22.94
N LYS A 16 -10.38 -28.87 -22.95
CA LYS A 16 -11.54 -29.70 -22.60
C LYS A 16 -11.86 -29.66 -21.11
N GLU A 17 -10.86 -29.37 -20.30
CA GLU A 17 -10.91 -29.24 -18.86
C GLU A 17 -11.86 -28.09 -18.48
N TRP A 18 -11.80 -26.97 -19.22
CA TRP A 18 -12.67 -25.82 -18.99
C TRP A 18 -14.15 -26.14 -19.24
N ALA A 19 -14.45 -26.95 -20.26
CA ALA A 19 -15.82 -27.35 -20.57
C ALA A 19 -16.49 -28.19 -19.45
N ASN A 20 -15.69 -28.86 -18.61
CA ASN A 20 -16.19 -29.70 -17.51
C ASN A 20 -15.90 -29.09 -16.12
N ALA A 21 -15.28 -27.91 -16.08
CA ALA A 21 -14.88 -27.29 -14.83
C ALA A 21 -16.12 -26.82 -14.05
N PRO A 22 -16.16 -26.99 -12.72
CA PRO A 22 -17.13 -26.31 -11.88
C PRO A 22 -17.00 -24.80 -12.06
N SER A 23 -18.15 -24.12 -12.22
CA SER A 23 -18.21 -22.68 -12.46
C SER A 23 -19.08 -21.95 -11.44
N VAL A 24 -18.78 -20.68 -11.23
CA VAL A 24 -19.61 -19.73 -10.47
C VAL A 24 -20.13 -18.64 -11.40
N SER A 25 -21.44 -18.36 -11.33
CA SER A 25 -22.11 -17.42 -12.25
C SER A 25 -23.21 -16.57 -11.61
N ASP A 26 -23.66 -16.90 -10.38
CA ASP A 26 -24.74 -16.19 -9.67
C ASP A 26 -24.26 -14.90 -8.96
N PHE A 27 -23.65 -13.99 -9.70
CA PHE A 27 -23.16 -12.71 -9.17
C PHE A 27 -24.31 -11.77 -8.78
N LYS A 28 -24.08 -10.94 -7.77
CA LYS A 28 -25.00 -9.88 -7.31
C LYS A 28 -24.29 -8.53 -7.26
N ILE A 29 -24.97 -7.48 -7.69
CA ILE A 29 -24.45 -6.11 -7.60
C ILE A 29 -24.35 -5.70 -6.13
N VAL A 30 -23.18 -5.19 -5.73
CA VAL A 30 -22.93 -4.55 -4.43
C VAL A 30 -22.97 -3.03 -4.57
N LYS A 31 -22.36 -2.48 -5.63
CA LYS A 31 -22.38 -1.04 -5.95
C LYS A 31 -22.76 -0.84 -7.42
N PRO A 32 -23.57 0.16 -7.77
CA PRO A 32 -24.29 1.08 -6.88
C PRO A 32 -25.63 0.49 -6.36
N TYR A 33 -26.19 -0.53 -7.02
CA TYR A 33 -27.52 -1.06 -6.74
C TYR A 33 -27.51 -2.41 -6.02
N LEU A 34 -27.33 -2.36 -4.70
CA LEU A 34 -27.27 -3.54 -3.82
C LEU A 34 -28.35 -4.59 -4.11
N GLY A 35 -27.93 -5.84 -4.33
CA GLY A 35 -28.77 -7.04 -4.44
C GLY A 35 -29.38 -7.28 -5.82
N ARG A 36 -29.25 -6.35 -6.77
CA ARG A 36 -29.72 -6.55 -8.16
C ARG A 36 -28.83 -7.57 -8.89
N PHE A 37 -29.35 -8.16 -9.96
CA PHE A 37 -28.55 -8.98 -10.86
C PHE A 37 -27.69 -8.07 -11.76
N PRO A 38 -26.43 -8.45 -12.06
CA PRO A 38 -25.59 -7.76 -13.03
C PRO A 38 -26.28 -7.66 -14.38
N SER A 39 -26.02 -6.56 -15.09
CA SER A 39 -26.58 -6.38 -16.43
C SER A 39 -25.90 -7.26 -17.49
N GLU A 40 -24.72 -7.79 -17.19
CA GLU A 40 -23.97 -8.68 -18.07
C GLU A 40 -23.51 -9.93 -17.31
N ASN A 41 -23.59 -11.08 -17.97
CA ASN A 41 -23.23 -12.36 -17.35
C ASN A 41 -21.70 -12.50 -17.17
N THR A 42 -21.33 -13.16 -16.08
CA THR A 42 -19.95 -13.52 -15.74
C THR A 42 -19.97 -14.99 -15.33
N GLU A 43 -19.10 -15.79 -15.92
CA GLU A 43 -18.89 -17.18 -15.52
C GLU A 43 -17.42 -17.39 -15.22
N ILE A 44 -17.10 -17.93 -14.05
CA ILE A 44 -15.73 -18.21 -13.62
C ILE A 44 -15.57 -19.69 -13.32
N ASN A 45 -14.64 -20.35 -14.00
CA ASN A 45 -14.33 -21.76 -13.84
C ASN A 45 -13.14 -21.95 -12.89
N ILE A 46 -13.13 -23.06 -12.15
CA ILE A 46 -12.10 -23.35 -11.16
C ILE A 46 -11.56 -24.77 -11.31
N LEU A 47 -10.26 -24.87 -11.55
CA LEU A 47 -9.51 -26.12 -11.59
C LEU A 47 -8.32 -26.03 -10.64
N TYR A 48 -7.80 -27.17 -10.20
CA TYR A 48 -6.55 -27.22 -9.45
C TYR A 48 -5.76 -28.47 -9.81
N SER A 49 -4.45 -28.41 -9.71
CA SER A 49 -3.56 -29.57 -9.79
C SER A 49 -2.83 -29.72 -8.45
N GLU A 50 -1.79 -30.57 -8.43
CA GLU A 50 -0.97 -30.67 -7.22
C GLU A 50 -0.14 -29.40 -7.01
N GLU A 51 0.23 -28.68 -8.07
CA GLU A 51 1.16 -27.54 -8.03
C GLU A 51 0.51 -26.17 -8.25
N PHE A 52 -0.66 -26.12 -8.90
CA PHE A 52 -1.28 -24.87 -9.34
C PHE A 52 -2.78 -24.87 -9.02
N ILE A 53 -3.33 -23.69 -8.76
CA ILE A 53 -4.76 -23.42 -8.90
C ILE A 53 -4.98 -22.58 -10.16
N PHE A 54 -6.04 -22.90 -10.90
CA PHE A 54 -6.37 -22.24 -12.15
C PHE A 54 -7.76 -21.63 -12.08
N PHE A 55 -7.86 -20.44 -12.65
CA PHE A 55 -9.12 -19.74 -12.84
C PHE A 55 -9.25 -19.38 -14.31
N SER A 56 -10.43 -19.57 -14.87
CA SER A 56 -10.75 -18.94 -16.15
C SER A 56 -12.09 -18.24 -16.06
N GLY A 57 -12.33 -17.30 -16.96
CA GLY A 57 -13.61 -16.62 -17.00
C GLY A 57 -14.04 -16.25 -18.39
N LEU A 58 -15.35 -16.33 -18.63
CA LEU A 58 -16.02 -15.75 -19.78
C LEU A 58 -16.91 -14.60 -19.30
N ILE A 59 -16.49 -13.38 -19.63
CA ILE A 59 -17.18 -12.16 -19.23
C ILE A 59 -17.92 -11.58 -20.43
N LYS A 60 -19.25 -11.56 -20.39
CA LYS A 60 -20.04 -10.83 -21.39
C LYS A 60 -19.86 -9.33 -21.19
N GLU A 61 -19.44 -8.65 -22.25
CA GLU A 61 -19.27 -7.19 -22.30
C GLU A 61 -19.01 -6.82 -23.75
N LYS A 62 -19.71 -5.83 -24.28
CA LYS A 62 -19.41 -5.32 -25.62
C LYS A 62 -18.04 -4.66 -25.61
N LYS A 63 -17.25 -4.89 -26.66
CA LYS A 63 -15.93 -4.28 -26.81
C LYS A 63 -15.91 -2.76 -26.68
N SER A 64 -17.00 -2.08 -27.08
CA SER A 64 -17.18 -0.63 -26.93
C SER A 64 -17.44 -0.15 -25.49
N ASP A 65 -17.79 -1.07 -24.60
CA ASP A 65 -18.09 -0.81 -23.19
C ASP A 65 -16.93 -1.21 -22.27
N ILE A 66 -15.98 -2.02 -22.76
CA ILE A 66 -14.78 -2.42 -22.02
C ILE A 66 -13.87 -1.21 -21.76
N VAL A 67 -13.56 -0.97 -20.49
CA VAL A 67 -12.51 -0.02 -20.07
C VAL A 67 -11.25 -0.79 -19.71
N ALA A 68 -10.16 -0.52 -20.41
CA ALA A 68 -8.87 -1.19 -20.19
C ALA A 68 -7.73 -0.22 -20.54
N ASN A 69 -7.59 0.87 -19.80
CA ASN A 69 -6.64 1.96 -20.04
C ASN A 69 -5.22 1.65 -19.54
N ILE A 70 -5.08 0.78 -18.56
CA ILE A 70 -3.80 0.36 -18.00
C ILE A 70 -3.29 -0.84 -18.78
N MET A 71 -2.10 -0.70 -19.35
CA MET A 71 -1.53 -1.73 -20.24
C MET A 71 -0.21 -2.30 -19.70
N SER A 72 0.43 -1.68 -18.71
CA SER A 72 1.74 -2.14 -18.22
C SER A 72 1.64 -2.87 -16.89
N GLN A 73 2.37 -3.98 -16.76
CA GLN A 73 2.57 -4.68 -15.48
C GLN A 73 3.15 -3.74 -14.41
N GLY A 74 2.78 -3.98 -13.15
CA GLY A 74 3.19 -3.16 -12.00
C GLY A 74 2.45 -1.82 -11.86
N LYS A 75 1.37 -1.60 -12.62
CA LYS A 75 0.47 -0.45 -12.46
C LYS A 75 -0.86 -0.91 -11.89
N GLU A 76 -1.46 -0.08 -11.03
CA GLU A 76 -2.78 -0.36 -10.45
C GLU A 76 -3.88 -0.32 -11.52
N ILE A 77 -4.76 -1.31 -11.51
CA ILE A 77 -5.86 -1.47 -12.48
C ILE A 77 -7.22 -1.01 -11.95
N THR A 78 -7.26 -0.29 -10.82
CA THR A 78 -8.49 0.04 -10.08
C THR A 78 -9.51 0.87 -10.86
N GLU A 79 -9.08 1.58 -11.92
CA GLU A 79 -9.92 2.42 -12.79
C GLU A 79 -10.30 1.73 -14.12
N ASP A 80 -9.87 0.48 -14.33
CA ASP A 80 -10.23 -0.36 -15.47
C ASP A 80 -11.34 -1.34 -15.08
N ASP A 81 -11.92 -2.00 -16.08
CA ASP A 81 -12.66 -3.24 -15.82
C ASP A 81 -11.68 -4.28 -15.27
N TYR A 82 -12.09 -5.04 -14.25
CA TYR A 82 -11.24 -6.10 -13.70
C TYR A 82 -12.05 -7.24 -13.08
N ILE A 83 -11.40 -8.39 -12.98
CA ILE A 83 -11.80 -9.50 -12.12
C ILE A 83 -10.83 -9.55 -10.95
N PHE A 84 -11.36 -9.68 -9.75
CA PHE A 84 -10.63 -9.77 -8.49
C PHE A 84 -11.02 -11.06 -7.79
N ILE A 85 -10.05 -11.91 -7.53
CA ILE A 85 -10.19 -13.21 -6.85
C ILE A 85 -9.58 -13.07 -5.47
N LEU A 86 -10.35 -13.44 -4.45
CA LEU A 86 -9.91 -13.47 -3.06
C LEU A 86 -9.82 -14.91 -2.58
N LEU A 87 -8.69 -15.28 -1.98
CA LEU A 87 -8.40 -16.60 -1.44
C LEU A 87 -7.99 -16.49 0.03
N ASP A 88 -8.79 -17.06 0.91
CA ASP A 88 -8.44 -17.30 2.31
C ASP A 88 -7.95 -18.75 2.45
N THR A 89 -6.64 -18.94 2.33
CA THR A 89 -5.99 -20.26 2.27
C THR A 89 -5.88 -20.96 3.62
N PHE A 90 -6.16 -20.23 4.72
CA PHE A 90 -6.26 -20.79 6.06
C PHE A 90 -7.70 -21.03 6.51
N ASN A 91 -8.65 -20.43 5.79
CA ASN A 91 -10.07 -20.35 6.12
C ASN A 91 -10.30 -19.76 7.53
N ASP A 92 -9.48 -18.77 7.90
CA ASP A 92 -9.49 -18.09 9.19
C ASP A 92 -10.41 -16.85 9.21
N LYS A 93 -11.03 -16.54 8.05
CA LYS A 93 -11.94 -15.41 7.81
C LYS A 93 -11.33 -14.05 8.07
N ARG A 94 -10.00 -13.95 8.15
CA ARG A 94 -9.26 -12.72 8.47
C ARG A 94 -8.23 -12.36 7.44
N ASN A 95 -7.52 -13.34 6.92
CA ASN A 95 -6.34 -13.14 6.10
C ASN A 95 -6.52 -13.82 4.75
N GLY A 96 -5.74 -13.39 3.77
CA GLY A 96 -5.83 -13.99 2.45
C GLY A 96 -4.91 -13.36 1.43
N TYR A 97 -5.02 -13.89 0.22
CA TYR A 97 -4.34 -13.41 -0.98
C TYR A 97 -5.39 -12.92 -1.95
N TRP A 98 -5.10 -11.83 -2.63
CA TRP A 98 -5.92 -11.41 -3.75
C TRP A 98 -5.12 -11.36 -5.04
N PHE A 99 -5.81 -11.68 -6.14
CA PHE A 99 -5.29 -11.67 -7.49
C PHE A 99 -6.29 -10.99 -8.38
N ALA A 100 -5.85 -10.06 -9.21
CA ALA A 100 -6.71 -9.30 -10.09
C ALA A 100 -6.12 -9.16 -11.48
N ILE A 101 -7.01 -9.11 -12.48
CA ILE A 101 -6.63 -8.94 -13.88
C ILE A 101 -7.59 -8.00 -14.59
N ASN A 102 -7.06 -7.15 -15.47
CA ASN A 102 -7.85 -6.35 -16.39
C ASN A 102 -7.89 -6.98 -17.80
N PRO A 103 -8.77 -6.51 -18.72
CA PRO A 103 -8.85 -7.03 -20.08
C PRO A 103 -7.60 -6.89 -20.95
N ASN A 104 -6.56 -6.17 -20.51
CA ASN A 104 -5.26 -6.12 -21.20
C ASN A 104 -4.26 -7.15 -20.67
N GLY A 105 -4.65 -7.98 -19.69
CA GLY A 105 -3.77 -8.95 -19.04
C GLY A 105 -2.81 -8.36 -18.01
N VAL A 106 -3.04 -7.11 -17.57
CA VAL A 106 -2.28 -6.52 -16.46
C VAL A 106 -2.71 -7.18 -15.16
N ARG A 107 -1.74 -7.68 -14.40
CA ARG A 107 -1.94 -8.41 -13.14
C ARG A 107 -1.67 -7.49 -11.97
N ASN A 108 -2.49 -7.61 -10.94
CA ASN A 108 -2.22 -7.05 -9.62
C ASN A 108 -2.49 -8.14 -8.57
N GLU A 109 -1.75 -8.10 -7.48
CA GLU A 109 -1.88 -9.06 -6.39
C GLU A 109 -1.47 -8.41 -5.07
N GLY A 110 -1.73 -9.11 -3.97
CA GLY A 110 -1.31 -8.65 -2.66
C GLY A 110 -1.86 -9.50 -1.54
N LEU A 111 -1.50 -9.12 -0.32
CA LEU A 111 -2.00 -9.76 0.89
C LEU A 111 -3.20 -8.98 1.45
N VAL A 112 -4.08 -9.69 2.14
CA VAL A 112 -5.08 -9.14 3.04
C VAL A 112 -4.76 -9.61 4.44
N GLU A 113 -4.71 -8.66 5.38
CA GLU A 113 -4.51 -8.95 6.78
C GLU A 113 -5.68 -8.40 7.57
N ASN A 114 -6.14 -9.19 8.53
CA ASN A 114 -7.00 -8.70 9.60
C ASN A 114 -8.28 -8.00 9.07
N ASN A 115 -8.84 -8.48 7.95
CA ASN A 115 -10.03 -7.98 7.24
C ASN A 115 -9.98 -6.52 6.75
N SER A 116 -8.91 -5.79 7.02
CA SER A 116 -8.92 -4.32 6.97
C SER A 116 -7.71 -3.74 6.24
N ARG A 117 -6.57 -4.43 6.29
CA ARG A 117 -5.34 -3.99 5.65
C ARG A 117 -5.08 -4.81 4.40
N ILE A 118 -4.63 -4.12 3.35
CA ILE A 118 -4.07 -4.74 2.16
C ILE A 118 -2.58 -4.42 2.09
N ILE A 119 -1.78 -5.37 1.61
CA ILE A 119 -0.36 -5.18 1.31
C ILE A 119 -0.19 -5.43 -0.19
N PRO A 120 -0.50 -4.44 -1.05
CA PRO A 120 -0.38 -4.54 -2.51
C PRO A 120 1.09 -4.61 -2.98
N GLU A 121 2.05 -4.36 -2.08
CA GLU A 121 3.48 -4.46 -2.41
C GLU A 121 3.96 -5.90 -2.56
N TRP A 122 3.25 -6.88 -2.01
CA TRP A 122 3.63 -8.28 -2.14
C TRP A 122 3.55 -8.73 -3.61
N ASP A 123 4.69 -9.13 -4.17
CA ASP A 123 4.83 -9.53 -5.58
C ASP A 123 4.69 -11.04 -5.71
N GLY A 124 3.47 -11.47 -6.03
CA GLY A 124 3.16 -12.87 -6.32
C GLY A 124 3.52 -13.22 -7.76
N ARG A 125 4.27 -14.31 -7.97
CA ARG A 125 4.56 -14.81 -9.31
C ARG A 125 3.44 -15.72 -9.83
N TRP A 126 2.65 -15.22 -10.78
CA TRP A 126 1.58 -16.00 -11.40
C TRP A 126 1.41 -15.63 -12.88
N GLU A 127 0.93 -16.59 -13.67
CA GLU A 127 0.72 -16.43 -15.11
C GLU A 127 -0.73 -16.09 -15.40
N ALA A 128 -0.95 -15.19 -16.37
CA ALA A 128 -2.28 -14.92 -16.86
C ALA A 128 -2.28 -14.42 -18.31
N ALA A 129 -3.38 -14.65 -18.99
CA ALA A 129 -3.61 -14.16 -20.34
C ALA A 129 -5.08 -13.80 -20.51
N THR A 130 -5.36 -12.88 -21.44
CA THR A 130 -6.71 -12.40 -21.73
C THR A 130 -6.94 -12.31 -23.22
N GLN A 131 -8.21 -12.41 -23.62
CA GLN A 131 -8.64 -12.21 -24.99
C GLN A 131 -9.89 -11.34 -25.03
N ILE A 132 -9.82 -10.20 -25.72
CA ILE A 132 -10.98 -9.35 -26.00
C ILE A 132 -11.61 -9.77 -27.33
N ASN A 133 -12.88 -10.17 -27.28
CA ASN A 133 -13.74 -10.47 -28.42
C ASN A 133 -14.76 -9.33 -28.62
N GLU A 134 -15.63 -9.42 -29.62
CA GLU A 134 -16.59 -8.35 -29.91
C GLU A 134 -17.68 -8.18 -28.83
N ASP A 135 -18.17 -9.29 -28.26
CA ASP A 135 -19.25 -9.31 -27.24
C ASP A 135 -18.83 -9.94 -25.90
N SER A 136 -17.54 -10.17 -25.71
CA SER A 136 -17.01 -10.70 -24.46
C SER A 136 -15.52 -10.45 -24.33
N TRP A 137 -14.99 -10.64 -23.13
CA TRP A 137 -13.58 -10.93 -22.93
C TRP A 137 -13.42 -12.17 -22.05
N SER A 138 -12.33 -12.88 -22.24
CA SER A 138 -11.98 -14.05 -21.45
C SER A 138 -10.61 -13.89 -20.80
N PHE A 139 -10.39 -14.64 -19.75
CA PHE A 139 -9.08 -14.74 -19.11
C PHE A 139 -8.79 -16.16 -18.65
N GLU A 140 -7.51 -16.44 -18.47
CA GLU A 140 -6.99 -17.60 -17.77
C GLU A 140 -5.92 -17.14 -16.77
N MET A 141 -5.93 -17.72 -15.58
CA MET A 141 -4.94 -17.52 -14.53
C MET A 141 -4.38 -18.87 -14.10
N LYS A 142 -3.08 -18.92 -13.86
CA LYS A 142 -2.37 -20.05 -13.28
C LYS A 142 -1.53 -19.54 -12.12
N ILE A 143 -1.96 -19.90 -10.91
CA ILE A 143 -1.35 -19.44 -9.66
C ILE A 143 -0.63 -20.62 -9.03
N PRO A 144 0.70 -20.59 -8.90
CA PRO A 144 1.45 -21.63 -8.21
C PRO A 144 1.09 -21.66 -6.73
N LEU A 145 0.81 -22.86 -6.19
CA LEU A 145 0.38 -23.01 -4.79
C LEU A 145 1.50 -22.70 -3.80
N ASN A 146 2.77 -22.85 -4.20
CA ASN A 146 3.93 -22.65 -3.35
C ASN A 146 4.25 -21.18 -3.03
N ILE A 147 3.61 -20.22 -3.70
CA ILE A 147 3.74 -18.80 -3.35
C ILE A 147 2.85 -18.44 -2.16
N MET A 148 1.75 -19.18 -1.96
CA MET A 148 0.79 -18.96 -0.91
C MET A 148 1.01 -19.91 0.26
N SER A 149 1.18 -19.37 1.45
CA SER A 149 1.05 -20.16 2.68
C SER A 149 -0.40 -20.62 2.82
N SER A 150 -0.63 -21.88 3.21
CA SER A 150 -1.94 -22.52 3.29
C SER A 150 -2.04 -23.44 4.50
N LYS A 151 -3.27 -23.66 4.98
CA LYS A 151 -3.58 -24.66 6.01
C LYS A 151 -2.98 -26.01 5.62
N LYS A 152 -2.44 -26.70 6.63
CA LYS A 152 -1.89 -28.04 6.49
C LYS A 152 -3.01 -29.08 6.56
N GLY A 153 -3.00 -30.03 5.63
CA GLY A 153 -3.97 -31.12 5.61
C GLY A 153 -3.94 -31.90 4.30
N GLU A 154 -4.52 -33.10 4.31
CA GLU A 154 -4.72 -33.88 3.08
C GLU A 154 -5.89 -33.32 2.25
N LEU A 155 -6.96 -32.91 2.94
CA LEU A 155 -8.06 -32.15 2.38
C LEU A 155 -8.17 -30.84 3.15
N VAL A 156 -8.12 -29.73 2.43
CA VAL A 156 -8.24 -28.39 3.01
C VAL A 156 -9.36 -27.63 2.33
N ASP A 157 -10.03 -26.81 3.11
CA ASP A 157 -11.05 -25.89 2.63
C ASP A 157 -10.44 -24.50 2.58
N TRP A 158 -10.66 -23.78 1.48
CA TRP A 158 -10.23 -22.38 1.32
C TRP A 158 -11.44 -21.48 1.24
N GLY A 159 -11.38 -20.31 1.87
CA GLY A 159 -12.33 -19.26 1.58
C GLY A 159 -12.09 -18.71 0.17
N PHE A 160 -13.17 -18.39 -0.55
CA PHE A 160 -13.11 -17.94 -1.94
C PHE A 160 -14.20 -16.92 -2.24
N ASN A 161 -13.82 -15.87 -2.97
CA ASN A 161 -14.77 -14.96 -3.59
C ASN A 161 -14.26 -14.44 -4.92
N VAL A 162 -15.20 -13.99 -5.76
CA VAL A 162 -14.91 -13.26 -6.98
C VAL A 162 -15.67 -11.96 -6.97
N THR A 163 -14.99 -10.88 -7.33
CA THR A 163 -15.56 -9.57 -7.63
C THR A 163 -15.29 -9.20 -9.07
N ARG A 164 -16.33 -8.81 -9.82
CA ARG A 164 -16.20 -8.12 -11.11
C ARG A 164 -16.47 -6.64 -10.91
N TYR A 165 -15.58 -5.80 -11.44
CA TYR A 165 -15.79 -4.37 -11.54
C TYR A 165 -15.89 -3.94 -13.00
N ARG A 166 -16.84 -3.05 -13.30
CA ARG A 166 -17.05 -2.43 -14.61
C ARG A 166 -16.88 -0.93 -14.48
N ALA A 167 -15.75 -0.40 -14.91
CA ALA A 167 -15.38 0.99 -14.65
C ALA A 167 -16.33 1.98 -15.32
N LYS A 168 -16.79 1.70 -16.54
CA LYS A 168 -17.72 2.58 -17.28
C LYS A 168 -19.04 2.81 -16.55
N LYS A 169 -19.52 1.81 -15.80
CA LYS A 169 -20.77 1.87 -15.03
C LYS A 169 -20.56 2.03 -13.52
N ARG A 170 -19.30 2.00 -13.05
CA ARG A 170 -18.94 1.87 -11.63
C ARG A 170 -19.72 0.75 -10.93
N GLU A 171 -19.94 -0.35 -11.67
CA GLU A 171 -20.72 -1.49 -11.20
C GLU A 171 -19.77 -2.51 -10.59
N GLU A 172 -19.91 -2.75 -9.29
CA GLU A 172 -19.22 -3.81 -8.57
C GLU A 172 -20.22 -4.94 -8.30
N SER A 173 -19.88 -6.14 -8.73
CA SER A 173 -20.68 -7.35 -8.48
C SER A 173 -19.81 -8.45 -7.87
N ARG A 174 -20.39 -9.20 -6.93
CA ARG A 174 -19.68 -10.24 -6.18
C ARG A 174 -20.45 -11.56 -6.22
N TRP A 175 -19.73 -12.68 -6.15
CA TRP A 175 -20.34 -14.00 -6.04
C TRP A 175 -20.90 -14.24 -4.62
N GLN A 176 -20.13 -13.91 -3.59
CA GLN A 176 -20.53 -13.93 -2.16
C GLN A 176 -20.14 -12.59 -1.48
N SER A 177 -20.43 -12.44 -0.18
CA SER A 177 -20.20 -11.19 0.57
C SER A 177 -20.90 -9.98 -0.08
N ILE A 178 -22.23 -10.03 -0.21
CA ILE A 178 -23.02 -8.96 -0.84
C ILE A 178 -23.26 -7.75 0.09
N SER A 179 -22.45 -7.55 1.13
CA SER A 179 -22.58 -6.42 2.05
C SER A 179 -21.85 -5.19 1.51
N GLN A 180 -22.49 -4.02 1.57
CA GLN A 180 -21.80 -2.74 1.28
C GLN A 180 -20.86 -2.32 2.41
N ASN A 181 -21.06 -2.83 3.64
CA ASN A 181 -20.17 -2.56 4.77
C ASN A 181 -18.83 -3.30 4.64
N GLU A 182 -18.78 -4.39 3.88
CA GLU A 182 -17.56 -5.17 3.67
C GLU A 182 -16.86 -4.74 2.39
N GLU A 183 -15.58 -4.42 2.48
CA GLU A 183 -14.74 -4.19 1.32
C GLU A 183 -14.53 -5.47 0.51
N ARG A 184 -14.27 -5.34 -0.80
CA ARG A 184 -14.14 -6.48 -1.73
C ARG A 184 -13.02 -7.45 -1.36
N TYR A 185 -12.04 -6.98 -0.59
CA TYR A 185 -10.92 -7.76 -0.10
C TYR A 185 -11.18 -8.41 1.26
N SER A 186 -12.33 -8.19 1.91
CA SER A 186 -12.62 -8.79 3.22
C SER A 186 -12.93 -10.29 3.11
N PRO A 187 -12.21 -11.17 3.82
CA PRO A 187 -12.51 -12.60 3.86
C PRO A 187 -13.63 -12.99 4.84
N ALA A 188 -14.26 -12.02 5.52
CA ALA A 188 -15.16 -12.31 6.65
C ALA A 188 -16.42 -13.11 6.25
N SER A 189 -17.02 -12.79 5.10
CA SER A 189 -18.30 -13.38 4.64
C SER A 189 -18.20 -14.01 3.24
N ILE A 190 -17.05 -14.58 2.90
CA ILE A 190 -16.82 -15.21 1.58
C ILE A 190 -17.26 -16.68 1.56
N GLY A 191 -17.44 -17.22 0.35
CA GLY A 191 -17.77 -18.64 0.16
C GLY A 191 -16.59 -19.57 0.44
N THR A 192 -16.76 -20.86 0.17
CA THR A 192 -15.74 -21.88 0.46
C THR A 192 -15.52 -22.80 -0.75
N LEU A 193 -14.26 -23.04 -1.09
CA LEU A 193 -13.81 -24.14 -1.95
C LEU A 193 -13.51 -25.35 -1.08
N PHE A 194 -14.34 -26.39 -1.21
CA PHE A 194 -14.24 -27.59 -0.37
C PHE A 194 -13.29 -28.65 -0.95
N GLY A 195 -12.58 -29.33 -0.06
CA GLY A 195 -11.91 -30.60 -0.36
C GLY A 195 -10.73 -30.49 -1.33
N LEU A 196 -9.95 -29.42 -1.23
CA LEU A 196 -8.74 -29.25 -2.03
C LEU A 196 -7.63 -30.17 -1.50
N ASN A 197 -6.96 -30.92 -2.38
CA ASN A 197 -5.90 -31.86 -2.02
C ASN A 197 -4.56 -31.42 -2.61
N PHE A 198 -3.74 -30.78 -1.77
CA PHE A 198 -2.43 -30.23 -2.13
C PHE A 198 -1.25 -31.01 -1.50
N TYR A 199 -1.54 -32.14 -0.83
CA TYR A 199 -0.58 -32.82 0.05
C TYR A 199 0.71 -33.28 -0.63
N LYS A 200 0.69 -33.47 -1.96
CA LYS A 200 1.78 -34.14 -2.69
C LYS A 200 2.75 -33.24 -3.46
N SER A 201 2.43 -31.98 -3.78
CA SER A 201 3.32 -31.20 -4.65
C SER A 201 3.26 -29.68 -4.45
N ALA A 202 4.04 -29.15 -3.52
CA ALA A 202 4.50 -27.77 -3.62
C ALA A 202 6.02 -27.79 -3.74
N LYS A 203 6.57 -27.04 -4.71
CA LYS A 203 8.01 -26.83 -4.83
C LYS A 203 8.53 -26.36 -3.47
N LYS A 204 9.41 -27.17 -2.86
CA LYS A 204 9.89 -26.95 -1.48
C LYS A 204 10.83 -25.77 -1.35
N TRP A 205 11.43 -25.34 -2.44
CA TRP A 205 12.40 -24.26 -2.42
C TRP A 205 12.31 -23.42 -3.67
N GLU A 206 12.81 -22.21 -3.56
CA GLU A 206 13.00 -21.27 -4.66
C GLU A 206 14.20 -20.40 -4.36
N ALA A 207 14.88 -19.95 -5.41
CA ALA A 207 15.89 -18.91 -5.28
C ALA A 207 15.57 -17.75 -6.20
N ARG A 208 15.70 -16.51 -5.70
CA ARG A 208 15.70 -15.29 -6.51
C ARG A 208 17.12 -14.76 -6.54
N SER A 209 17.69 -14.62 -7.72
CA SER A 209 18.94 -13.87 -7.89
C SER A 209 18.65 -12.53 -8.53
N ALA A 210 19.37 -11.49 -8.14
CA ALA A 210 19.42 -10.26 -8.89
C ALA A 210 20.85 -9.75 -9.02
N ILE A 211 21.11 -9.02 -10.09
CA ILE A 211 22.37 -8.31 -10.32
C ILE A 211 21.99 -6.89 -10.72
N SER A 212 22.53 -5.90 -10.02
CA SER A 212 22.48 -4.51 -10.43
C SER A 212 23.87 -3.96 -10.72
N VAL A 213 23.95 -3.14 -11.76
CA VAL A 213 25.11 -2.34 -12.13
C VAL A 213 24.65 -0.90 -12.15
N SER A 214 25.31 -0.03 -11.37
CA SER A 214 25.02 1.39 -11.36
C SER A 214 26.27 2.21 -11.69
N SER A 215 26.05 3.36 -12.31
CA SER A 215 27.02 4.44 -12.39
C SER A 215 26.35 5.69 -11.88
N ILE A 216 26.91 6.27 -10.83
CA ILE A 216 26.42 7.49 -10.20
C ILE A 216 27.52 8.54 -10.32
N ASP A 217 27.20 9.62 -11.00
CA ASP A 217 28.09 10.76 -11.18
C ASP A 217 27.39 11.97 -10.54
N THR A 218 28.15 12.73 -9.76
CA THR A 218 27.67 13.95 -9.12
C THR A 218 28.56 15.09 -9.55
N SER A 219 28.04 16.32 -9.54
CA SER A 219 28.82 17.50 -9.92
C SER A 219 30.07 17.72 -9.06
N THR A 220 30.16 17.08 -7.89
CA THR A 220 31.25 17.23 -6.92
C THR A 220 32.17 16.02 -6.81
N SER A 221 31.88 14.90 -7.48
CA SER A 221 32.67 13.66 -7.39
C SER A 221 32.75 12.91 -8.70
N ASP A 222 33.87 12.22 -8.93
CA ASP A 222 33.99 11.27 -10.05
C ASP A 222 32.88 10.22 -10.04
N ALA A 223 32.59 9.68 -11.22
CA ALA A 223 31.60 8.62 -11.39
C ALA A 223 31.98 7.40 -10.54
N LYS A 224 31.12 7.04 -9.59
CA LYS A 224 31.21 5.80 -8.84
C LYS A 224 30.51 4.70 -9.62
N TYR A 225 31.16 3.54 -9.70
CA TYR A 225 30.60 2.33 -10.30
C TYR A 225 30.34 1.32 -9.21
N GLU A 226 29.17 0.71 -9.28
CA GLU A 226 28.71 -0.23 -8.27
C GLU A 226 28.19 -1.49 -8.94
N PHE A 227 28.57 -2.65 -8.40
CA PHE A 227 28.10 -3.95 -8.83
C PHE A 227 27.55 -4.67 -7.61
N LYS A 228 26.24 -4.93 -7.58
CA LYS A 228 25.55 -5.53 -6.45
C LYS A 228 24.81 -6.80 -6.86
N PRO A 229 25.36 -7.98 -6.57
CA PRO A 229 24.63 -9.23 -6.66
C PRO A 229 23.82 -9.45 -5.38
N SER A 230 22.58 -9.91 -5.52
CA SER A 230 21.71 -10.32 -4.41
C SER A 230 21.17 -11.73 -4.64
N LEU A 231 20.91 -12.45 -3.54
CA LEU A 231 20.33 -13.79 -3.58
C LEU A 231 19.37 -13.99 -2.41
N ASP A 232 18.11 -14.27 -2.74
CA ASP A 232 17.10 -14.72 -1.78
C ASP A 232 16.84 -16.21 -1.98
N PHE A 233 16.87 -17.00 -0.92
CA PHE A 233 16.53 -18.41 -0.92
C PHE A 233 15.31 -18.63 -0.02
N ILE A 234 14.22 -19.11 -0.59
CA ILE A 234 12.96 -19.39 0.09
C ILE A 234 12.84 -20.91 0.20
N TYR A 235 12.58 -21.41 1.40
CA TYR A 235 12.36 -22.81 1.70
C TYR A 235 11.01 -22.99 2.42
N ASN A 236 10.07 -23.63 1.74
CA ASN A 236 8.78 -24.04 2.27
C ASN A 236 8.99 -25.32 3.10
N ILE A 237 9.04 -25.17 4.43
CA ILE A 237 9.20 -26.30 5.36
C ILE A 237 8.00 -27.24 5.23
N ASP A 238 6.81 -26.65 5.19
CA ASP A 238 5.55 -27.26 4.74
C ASP A 238 4.63 -26.16 4.18
N SER A 239 3.35 -26.45 3.95
CA SER A 239 2.40 -25.49 3.38
C SER A 239 2.15 -24.26 4.27
N SER A 240 2.40 -24.37 5.58
CA SER A 240 2.07 -23.34 6.55
C SER A 240 3.29 -22.67 7.18
N ASN A 241 4.51 -23.12 6.85
CA ASN A 241 5.75 -22.63 7.45
C ASN A 241 6.84 -22.41 6.39
N LYS A 242 7.44 -21.23 6.40
CA LYS A 242 8.49 -20.79 5.46
C LYS A 242 9.75 -20.35 6.19
N ALA A 243 10.90 -20.57 5.55
CA ALA A 243 12.18 -20.01 5.94
C ALA A 243 12.79 -19.28 4.74
N ILE A 244 13.31 -18.08 4.94
CA ILE A 244 13.90 -17.25 3.90
C ILE A 244 15.29 -16.81 4.36
N VAL A 245 16.28 -16.95 3.49
CA VAL A 245 17.62 -16.41 3.67
C VAL A 245 17.89 -15.42 2.56
N THR A 246 18.36 -14.23 2.89
CA THR A 246 18.76 -13.21 1.91
C THR A 246 20.23 -12.87 2.06
N LEU A 247 20.88 -12.57 0.95
CA LEU A 247 22.26 -12.09 0.86
C LEU A 247 22.26 -10.81 0.02
N ASN A 248 22.84 -9.73 0.54
CA ASN A 248 22.98 -8.44 -0.14
C ASN A 248 21.66 -7.90 -0.69
N THR A 249 20.58 -7.92 0.11
CA THR A 249 19.30 -7.34 -0.35
C THR A 249 19.40 -5.82 -0.40
N ASP A 250 19.01 -5.26 -1.54
CA ASP A 250 19.23 -3.85 -1.86
C ASP A 250 17.92 -3.17 -2.28
N PHE A 251 17.86 -1.86 -2.08
CA PHE A 251 16.89 -0.91 -2.58
C PHE A 251 17.11 -0.51 -4.05
N SER A 252 18.19 -0.93 -4.71
CA SER A 252 18.42 -0.57 -6.11
C SER A 252 17.28 -1.02 -7.01
N ALA A 253 16.78 -0.07 -7.82
CA ALA A 253 15.61 -0.13 -8.71
C ALA A 253 14.22 0.16 -8.10
N VAL A 254 14.13 0.64 -6.86
CA VAL A 254 12.90 1.26 -6.36
C VAL A 254 12.60 2.52 -7.20
N GLU A 255 11.32 2.77 -7.52
CA GLU A 255 10.90 4.00 -8.21
C GLU A 255 11.41 5.21 -7.42
N VAL A 256 11.87 6.26 -8.11
CA VAL A 256 12.23 7.52 -7.43
C VAL A 256 10.98 8.02 -6.72
N ASP A 257 11.07 8.12 -5.40
CA ASP A 257 9.99 8.66 -4.59
C ASP A 257 9.62 10.06 -5.09
N ASN A 258 8.33 10.29 -5.24
CA ASN A 258 7.84 11.59 -5.70
C ASN A 258 8.34 12.66 -4.72
N ARG A 259 9.03 13.68 -5.24
CA ARG A 259 9.33 14.87 -4.44
C ARG A 259 8.03 15.58 -4.09
N VAL A 260 7.67 15.59 -2.81
CA VAL A 260 6.51 16.29 -2.27
C VAL A 260 7.02 17.59 -1.63
N VAL A 261 6.37 18.72 -1.93
CA VAL A 261 6.59 19.95 -1.15
C VAL A 261 5.94 19.71 0.20
N ASN A 262 6.78 19.47 1.20
CA ASN A 262 6.36 19.27 2.58
C ASN A 262 6.28 20.63 3.27
N ASP A 263 5.08 21.03 3.68
CA ASP A 263 4.79 22.24 4.46
C ASP A 263 4.48 21.90 5.94
N GLU A 264 4.86 20.70 6.36
CA GLU A 264 4.79 20.22 7.74
C GLU A 264 6.19 19.97 8.31
N GLN A 265 6.26 19.88 9.63
CA GLN A 265 7.50 19.60 10.38
C GLN A 265 7.88 18.10 10.43
N TYR A 266 7.09 17.20 9.82
CA TYR A 266 7.27 15.74 9.91
C TYR A 266 7.76 15.12 8.60
N SER A 267 8.63 14.12 8.71
CA SER A 267 9.15 13.38 7.55
C SER A 267 8.09 12.50 6.88
N THR A 268 8.23 12.30 5.57
CA THR A 268 7.34 11.44 4.78
C THR A 268 7.56 9.95 5.06
N PHE A 269 6.46 9.21 5.21
CA PHE A 269 6.48 7.75 5.40
C PHE A 269 6.55 7.03 4.05
N PHE A 270 7.49 6.10 3.88
CA PHE A 270 7.64 5.29 2.66
C PHE A 270 7.36 3.81 2.91
N PRO A 271 6.60 3.12 2.04
CA PRO A 271 6.32 1.69 2.18
C PRO A 271 7.54 0.81 1.88
N GLU A 272 7.50 -0.43 2.38
CA GLU A 272 8.48 -1.47 2.06
C GLU A 272 8.29 -1.99 0.63
N LYS A 273 9.40 -2.27 -0.09
CA LYS A 273 9.37 -2.73 -1.50
C LYS A 273 10.24 -3.96 -1.75
N ARG A 274 10.95 -4.48 -0.73
CA ARG A 274 11.86 -5.62 -0.86
C ARG A 274 11.15 -6.92 -0.51
N ASP A 275 11.18 -7.88 -1.42
CA ASP A 275 10.50 -9.18 -1.30
C ASP A 275 10.86 -9.92 -0.02
N PHE A 276 12.14 -9.90 0.39
CA PHE A 276 12.59 -10.50 1.64
C PHE A 276 11.77 -10.03 2.84
N PHE A 277 11.34 -8.76 2.89
CA PHE A 277 10.51 -8.23 3.97
C PHE A 277 9.01 -8.41 3.70
N LEU A 278 8.59 -8.41 2.44
CA LEU A 278 7.18 -8.51 2.02
C LEU A 278 6.58 -9.91 2.14
N GLU A 279 7.38 -10.97 1.94
CA GLU A 279 6.92 -12.35 2.13
C GLU A 279 6.36 -12.56 3.55
N ASP A 280 5.13 -13.03 3.71
CA ASP A 280 4.48 -13.17 5.03
C ASP A 280 4.55 -11.89 5.92
N ALA A 281 4.66 -10.68 5.35
CA ALA A 281 4.82 -9.43 6.12
C ALA A 281 3.69 -9.21 7.14
N GLY A 282 2.49 -9.68 6.83
CA GLY A 282 1.32 -9.62 7.71
C GLY A 282 1.51 -10.31 9.06
N VAL A 283 2.39 -11.32 9.14
CA VAL A 283 2.68 -12.02 10.39
C VAL A 283 3.29 -11.09 11.44
N PHE A 284 3.98 -10.01 11.03
CA PHE A 284 4.64 -9.06 11.93
C PHE A 284 3.75 -7.87 12.32
N GLU A 285 2.49 -7.83 11.90
CA GLU A 285 1.56 -6.77 12.30
C GLU A 285 1.32 -6.72 13.81
N PHE A 286 1.21 -5.51 14.36
CA PHE A 286 1.01 -5.29 15.78
C PHE A 286 -0.01 -4.19 16.05
N GLY A 287 -1.02 -4.51 16.86
CA GLY A 287 -1.96 -3.53 17.44
C GLY A 287 -2.79 -2.71 16.44
N GLY A 288 -2.84 -3.11 15.17
CA GLY A 288 -3.43 -2.31 14.09
C GLY A 288 -2.65 -1.03 13.76
N LEU A 289 -1.41 -0.88 14.23
CA LEU A 289 -0.58 0.31 14.03
C LEU A 289 -0.05 0.43 12.59
N ASN A 290 0.00 -0.68 11.86
CA ASN A 290 0.47 -0.71 10.47
C ASN A 290 -0.61 -0.33 9.42
N GLY A 291 -1.77 0.19 9.85
CA GLY A 291 -2.95 0.42 8.99
C GLY A 291 -2.79 1.51 7.90
N ASN A 292 -3.72 1.50 6.94
CA ASN A 292 -3.71 2.30 5.70
C ASN A 292 -3.85 3.84 5.87
N ILE A 293 -3.93 4.38 7.09
CA ILE A 293 -4.33 5.79 7.34
C ILE A 293 -3.12 6.66 7.76
N GLY A 294 -1.93 6.32 7.26
CA GLY A 294 -0.75 7.20 7.28
C GLY A 294 -0.19 7.52 8.67
N ILE A 295 0.63 8.58 8.73
CA ILE A 295 1.39 9.03 9.92
C ILE A 295 0.49 9.25 11.16
N LEU A 296 -0.78 9.56 10.95
CA LEU A 296 -1.74 9.82 12.03
C LEU A 296 -2.04 8.58 12.89
N THR A 297 -1.84 7.35 12.38
CA THR A 297 -2.08 6.10 13.16
C THR A 297 -0.81 5.32 13.48
N ALA A 298 0.33 5.69 12.89
CA ALA A 298 1.58 4.93 12.98
C ALA A 298 2.49 5.32 14.17
N ASN A 299 2.04 6.20 15.08
CA ASN A 299 2.92 6.67 16.16
C ASN A 299 3.11 5.59 17.23
N GLY A 300 4.35 5.09 17.36
CA GLY A 300 4.69 4.01 18.29
C GLY A 300 4.63 2.61 17.65
N MET A 301 4.79 2.47 16.33
CA MET A 301 4.98 1.14 15.74
C MET A 301 6.26 0.50 16.29
N PRO A 302 6.22 -0.74 16.82
CA PRO A 302 7.41 -1.42 17.35
C PRO A 302 8.35 -1.94 16.26
N PHE A 303 7.82 -2.23 15.06
CA PHE A 303 8.59 -2.74 13.93
C PHE A 303 8.17 -2.10 12.61
N HIS A 304 9.15 -1.58 11.88
CA HIS A 304 9.01 -1.05 10.52
C HIS A 304 10.19 -1.52 9.67
N SER A 305 9.96 -2.50 8.79
CA SER A 305 11.03 -3.15 8.01
C SER A 305 11.85 -2.17 7.16
N ARG A 306 11.22 -1.11 6.65
CA ARG A 306 11.87 -0.09 5.84
C ARG A 306 13.01 0.62 6.58
N LYS A 307 12.98 0.64 7.93
CA LYS A 307 14.06 1.18 8.76
C LYS A 307 15.34 0.35 8.70
N ILE A 308 15.24 -0.93 8.35
CA ILE A 308 16.39 -1.82 8.18
C ILE A 308 17.02 -1.53 6.81
N GLY A 309 18.29 -1.15 6.81
CA GLY A 309 19.01 -0.72 5.61
C GLY A 309 18.79 0.76 5.27
N LEU A 310 18.47 1.61 6.26
CA LEU A 310 18.55 3.05 6.14
C LEU A 310 19.47 3.61 7.22
N ASP A 311 20.31 4.59 6.86
CA ASP A 311 21.11 5.33 7.84
C ASP A 311 20.28 6.39 8.58
N SER A 312 20.91 7.12 9.50
CA SER A 312 20.27 8.20 10.26
C SER A 312 19.80 9.39 9.41
N THR A 313 20.23 9.48 8.16
CA THR A 313 19.85 10.50 7.18
C THR A 313 18.81 10.00 6.17
N GLY A 314 18.40 8.72 6.26
CA GLY A 314 17.48 8.07 5.34
C GLY A 314 18.12 7.58 4.04
N ARG A 315 19.46 7.53 3.95
CA ARG A 315 20.16 6.95 2.80
C ARG A 315 20.11 5.42 2.87
N PRO A 316 19.87 4.72 1.75
CA PRO A 316 19.97 3.26 1.67
C PRO A 316 21.33 2.74 2.12
N GLU A 317 21.31 1.68 2.91
CA GLU A 317 22.46 0.91 3.41
C GLU A 317 22.28 -0.57 3.06
N ASP A 318 23.41 -1.25 2.84
CA ASP A 318 23.40 -2.63 2.38
C ASP A 318 23.10 -3.61 3.52
N ILE A 319 22.33 -4.65 3.19
CA ILE A 319 22.03 -5.74 4.11
C ILE A 319 22.87 -6.96 3.71
N ASP A 320 23.90 -7.27 4.48
CA ASP A 320 24.81 -8.40 4.22
C ASP A 320 24.06 -9.73 4.14
N VAL A 321 23.29 -10.04 5.20
CA VAL A 321 22.59 -11.30 5.36
C VAL A 321 21.37 -11.12 6.25
N GLY A 322 20.26 -11.74 5.85
CA GLY A 322 19.05 -11.81 6.65
C GLY A 322 18.49 -13.23 6.67
N VAL A 323 17.86 -13.60 7.79
CA VAL A 323 17.15 -14.86 7.95
C VAL A 323 15.77 -14.55 8.51
N LYS A 324 14.74 -15.14 7.91
CA LYS A 324 13.37 -15.05 8.39
C LYS A 324 12.75 -16.44 8.46
N ILE A 325 11.98 -16.70 9.51
CA ILE A 325 11.15 -17.89 9.65
C ILE A 325 9.75 -17.42 10.03
N SER A 326 8.75 -17.85 9.30
CA SER A 326 7.35 -17.46 9.51
C SER A 326 6.43 -18.65 9.32
N GLY A 327 5.29 -18.63 10.01
CA GLY A 327 4.25 -19.62 9.79
C GLY A 327 2.93 -19.33 10.48
N ARG A 328 1.90 -20.03 10.03
CA ARG A 328 0.53 -19.98 10.59
C ARG A 328 -0.02 -21.40 10.76
N ASN A 329 -0.12 -21.87 11.99
CA ASN A 329 -0.55 -23.22 12.31
C ASN A 329 -1.77 -23.17 13.24
N ASP A 330 -2.92 -23.63 12.74
CA ASP A 330 -4.21 -23.59 13.45
C ASP A 330 -4.48 -22.19 14.00
N ASN A 331 -4.39 -22.02 15.32
CA ASN A 331 -4.66 -20.77 16.01
C ASN A 331 -3.40 -19.90 16.20
N PHE A 332 -2.20 -20.39 15.90
CA PHE A 332 -0.95 -19.67 16.12
C PHE A 332 -0.40 -19.10 14.82
N SER A 333 0.02 -17.83 14.85
CA SER A 333 0.88 -17.25 13.82
C SER A 333 2.15 -16.72 14.46
N TYR A 334 3.29 -16.92 13.82
CA TYR A 334 4.58 -16.54 14.37
C TYR A 334 5.58 -16.14 13.29
N GLY A 335 6.44 -15.18 13.62
CA GLY A 335 7.49 -14.67 12.75
C GLY A 335 8.75 -14.37 13.55
N LEU A 336 9.89 -14.84 13.05
CA LEU A 336 11.21 -14.54 13.56
C LEU A 336 12.04 -13.98 12.41
N LEU A 337 12.66 -12.83 12.63
CA LEU A 337 13.51 -12.15 11.66
C LEU A 337 14.82 -11.77 12.34
N GLY A 338 15.93 -12.05 11.69
CA GLY A 338 17.26 -11.63 12.10
C GLY A 338 18.00 -11.08 10.89
N VAL A 339 18.59 -9.90 11.00
CA VAL A 339 19.31 -9.26 9.91
C VAL A 339 20.64 -8.73 10.43
N ARG A 340 21.69 -8.90 9.63
CA ARG A 340 22.99 -8.26 9.82
C ARG A 340 23.15 -7.15 8.80
N VAL A 341 23.43 -5.95 9.29
CA VAL A 341 23.66 -4.73 8.48
C VAL A 341 25.07 -4.26 8.76
N ASP A 342 25.84 -3.97 7.72
CA ASP A 342 27.13 -3.28 7.84
C ASP A 342 26.98 -1.83 7.42
N HIS A 343 27.72 -0.93 8.05
CA HIS A 343 27.66 0.50 7.76
C HIS A 343 28.98 0.94 7.14
N GLU A 344 28.96 1.53 5.95
CA GLU A 344 30.19 2.06 5.34
C GLU A 344 30.82 3.17 6.20
N ASP A 345 29.96 3.98 6.83
CA ASP A 345 30.36 5.15 7.61
C ASP A 345 30.68 4.85 9.09
N ARG A 346 30.52 3.59 9.57
CA ARG A 346 30.76 3.22 10.99
C ARG A 346 31.38 1.83 11.16
N PRO A 347 32.36 1.65 12.06
CA PRO A 347 32.97 0.35 12.28
C PRO A 347 32.04 -0.62 13.01
N GLY A 348 31.64 -1.69 12.34
CA GLY A 348 31.05 -2.89 12.95
C GLY A 348 29.63 -3.20 12.50
N ALA A 349 29.42 -4.43 12.04
CA ALA A 349 28.10 -4.90 11.63
C ALA A 349 27.14 -5.06 12.82
N LYS A 350 25.88 -4.67 12.62
CA LYS A 350 24.81 -4.73 13.61
C LYS A 350 23.89 -5.91 13.36
N ASN A 351 23.49 -6.58 14.44
CA ASN A 351 22.48 -7.62 14.40
C ASN A 351 21.15 -7.04 14.90
N LEU A 352 20.13 -7.10 14.05
CA LEU A 352 18.79 -6.61 14.31
C LEU A 352 17.85 -7.82 14.34
N MET A 353 16.97 -7.89 15.33
CA MET A 353 16.07 -9.05 15.48
C MET A 353 14.65 -8.63 15.82
N VAL A 354 13.69 -9.40 15.32
CA VAL A 354 12.26 -9.24 15.62
C VAL A 354 11.65 -10.62 15.81
N GLY A 355 10.82 -10.76 16.85
CA GLY A 355 10.00 -11.93 17.08
C GLY A 355 8.55 -11.53 17.32
N ARG A 356 7.61 -12.24 16.70
CA ARG A 356 6.17 -12.02 16.84
C ARG A 356 5.48 -13.37 17.03
N LEU A 357 4.54 -13.42 17.98
CA LEU A 357 3.67 -14.57 18.21
C LEU A 357 2.24 -14.09 18.48
N SER A 358 1.27 -14.51 17.68
CA SER A 358 -0.15 -14.26 17.92
C SER A 358 -0.93 -15.56 18.04
N TYR A 359 -1.96 -15.52 18.88
CA TYR A 359 -2.91 -16.59 19.09
C TYR A 359 -4.33 -16.09 18.79
N GLN A 360 -4.98 -16.73 17.83
CA GLN A 360 -6.38 -16.54 17.49
C GLN A 360 -7.24 -17.40 18.42
N ILE A 361 -8.04 -16.75 19.26
CA ILE A 361 -8.91 -17.45 20.22
C ILE A 361 -10.12 -18.03 19.47
N ASP A 362 -10.66 -17.26 18.55
CA ASP A 362 -11.74 -17.61 17.62
C ASP A 362 -11.72 -16.65 16.41
N ASP A 363 -12.73 -16.70 15.55
CA ASP A 363 -12.83 -15.83 14.35
C ASP A 363 -12.88 -14.33 14.70
N THR A 364 -13.25 -13.98 15.93
CA THR A 364 -13.46 -12.59 16.40
C THR A 364 -12.37 -12.07 17.33
N HIS A 365 -11.65 -12.92 18.06
CA HIS A 365 -10.68 -12.53 19.07
C HIS A 365 -9.25 -13.02 18.76
N GLN A 366 -8.27 -12.12 18.90
CA GLN A 366 -6.84 -12.43 18.76
C GLN A 366 -6.04 -11.70 19.83
N ILE A 367 -5.01 -12.37 20.37
CA ILE A 367 -4.01 -11.79 21.25
C ILE A 367 -2.62 -12.03 20.68
N GLY A 368 -1.68 -11.13 20.94
CA GLY A 368 -0.33 -11.33 20.48
C GLY A 368 0.71 -10.59 21.29
N THR A 369 1.96 -10.94 20.99
CA THR A 369 3.16 -10.38 21.58
C THR A 369 4.22 -10.16 20.51
N ILE A 370 5.01 -9.10 20.66
CA ILE A 370 6.16 -8.78 19.83
C ILE A 370 7.37 -8.46 20.71
N ALA A 371 8.56 -8.78 20.20
CA ALA A 371 9.84 -8.35 20.77
C ALA A 371 10.77 -7.89 19.65
N THR A 372 11.53 -6.81 19.87
CA THR A 372 12.54 -6.30 18.95
C THR A 372 13.86 -6.09 19.66
N TYR A 373 14.98 -6.26 18.95
CA TYR A 373 16.34 -6.04 19.45
C TYR A 373 17.16 -5.29 18.40
N GLY A 374 17.84 -4.22 18.83
CA GLY A 374 18.77 -3.42 18.04
C GLY A 374 18.21 -2.07 17.56
N ASP A 375 19.11 -1.22 17.10
CA ASP A 375 18.82 0.06 16.44
C ASP A 375 19.74 0.22 15.22
N PRO A 376 19.22 0.37 13.99
CA PRO A 376 20.04 0.54 12.81
C PRO A 376 20.77 1.90 12.78
N THR A 377 20.30 2.88 13.54
CA THR A 377 20.77 4.28 13.45
C THR A 377 21.78 4.66 14.53
N THR A 378 21.87 3.90 15.63
CA THR A 378 22.75 4.16 16.79
C THR A 378 23.45 2.88 17.25
N ASP A 379 24.56 3.00 17.97
CA ASP A 379 25.29 1.83 18.50
C ASP A 379 24.75 1.37 19.87
N ASP A 380 23.70 2.05 20.33
CA ASP A 380 23.05 1.77 21.60
C ASP A 380 22.22 0.49 21.52
N SER A 381 22.19 -0.27 22.61
CA SER A 381 21.22 -1.35 22.73
C SER A 381 19.81 -0.78 22.82
N ASN A 382 18.90 -1.35 22.06
CA ASN A 382 17.48 -0.99 22.09
C ASN A 382 16.65 -2.26 22.05
N ASN A 383 15.66 -2.36 22.92
CA ASN A 383 14.74 -3.49 22.98
C ASN A 383 13.33 -2.96 23.14
N VAL A 384 12.36 -3.57 22.46
CA VAL A 384 10.94 -3.33 22.72
C VAL A 384 10.28 -4.67 23.00
N ILE A 385 9.39 -4.69 23.97
CA ILE A 385 8.42 -5.76 24.16
C ILE A 385 7.01 -5.17 24.10
N GLY A 386 6.09 -5.89 23.49
CA GLY A 386 4.70 -5.44 23.37
C GLY A 386 3.71 -6.59 23.42
N ILE A 387 2.48 -6.25 23.80
CA ILE A 387 1.29 -7.10 23.74
C ILE A 387 0.17 -6.37 23.00
N ASP A 388 -0.59 -7.10 22.20
CA ASP A 388 -1.76 -6.58 21.51
C ASP A 388 -2.98 -7.49 21.66
N TYR A 389 -4.15 -6.89 21.56
CA TYR A 389 -5.42 -7.56 21.53
C TYR A 389 -6.27 -6.95 20.42
N ILE A 390 -6.89 -7.82 19.63
CA ILE A 390 -7.72 -7.42 18.52
C ILE A 390 -9.05 -8.14 18.57
N TYR A 391 -10.14 -7.37 18.53
CA TYR A 391 -11.50 -7.87 18.36
C TYR A 391 -12.09 -7.37 17.05
N ARG A 392 -12.65 -8.29 16.24
CA ARG A 392 -13.32 -7.96 14.98
C ARG A 392 -14.61 -8.76 14.86
N SER A 393 -15.69 -8.10 14.47
CA SER A 393 -16.97 -8.75 14.20
C SER A 393 -17.67 -8.02 13.07
N ASN A 394 -18.27 -8.77 12.15
CA ASN A 394 -19.11 -8.26 11.08
C ASN A 394 -20.62 -8.41 11.37
N ASN A 395 -20.97 -8.81 12.60
CA ASN A 395 -22.33 -9.07 13.03
C ASN A 395 -22.75 -8.18 14.22
N LEU A 396 -22.19 -6.98 14.33
CA LEU A 396 -22.59 -6.04 15.37
C LEU A 396 -23.99 -5.51 15.04
N PHE A 397 -24.97 -5.82 15.89
CA PHE A 397 -26.37 -5.44 15.71
C PHE A 397 -26.94 -5.79 14.31
N GLY A 398 -26.56 -6.96 13.76
CA GLY A 398 -26.99 -7.40 12.43
C GLY A 398 -25.86 -7.46 11.43
N ASN A 399 -25.70 -6.46 10.55
CA ASN A 399 -24.71 -6.51 9.47
C ASN A 399 -23.60 -5.45 9.61
N ASN A 400 -23.44 -4.86 10.80
CA ASN A 400 -22.41 -3.84 11.01
C ASN A 400 -21.09 -4.49 11.44
N ILE A 401 -20.02 -3.87 10.96
CA ILE A 401 -18.65 -4.20 11.31
C ILE A 401 -18.23 -3.37 12.51
N ILE A 402 -17.50 -4.01 13.43
CA ILE A 402 -16.75 -3.40 14.51
C ILE A 402 -15.33 -3.98 14.55
N ASN A 403 -14.35 -3.09 14.65
CA ASN A 403 -12.96 -3.40 14.92
C ASN A 403 -12.55 -2.72 16.22
N VAL A 404 -11.87 -3.45 17.09
CA VAL A 404 -11.28 -2.92 18.32
C VAL A 404 -9.84 -3.38 18.39
N ASN A 405 -8.90 -2.44 18.46
CA ASN A 405 -7.48 -2.70 18.60
C ASN A 405 -6.98 -2.11 19.91
N THR A 406 -6.26 -2.91 20.68
CA THR A 406 -5.59 -2.49 21.92
C THR A 406 -4.16 -2.95 21.88
N TRP A 407 -3.23 -2.11 22.33
CA TRP A 407 -1.83 -2.49 22.43
C TRP A 407 -1.15 -1.77 23.59
N PHE A 408 -0.11 -2.42 24.12
CA PHE A 408 0.77 -1.90 25.14
C PHE A 408 2.19 -2.36 24.84
N GLN A 409 3.16 -1.49 25.05
CA GLN A 409 4.57 -1.77 24.82
C GLN A 409 5.47 -0.99 25.75
N HIS A 410 6.67 -1.51 25.92
CA HIS A 410 7.72 -0.94 26.76
C HIS A 410 9.04 -1.07 26.01
N SER A 411 9.82 0.01 25.99
CA SER A 411 11.15 0.03 25.39
C SER A 411 12.23 0.16 26.45
N ASN A 412 13.33 -0.55 26.29
CA ASN A 412 14.55 -0.34 27.06
C ASN A 412 15.68 0.05 26.10
N SER A 413 16.20 1.26 26.25
CA SER A 413 17.25 1.81 25.39
C SER A 413 18.43 2.33 26.22
N ALA A 414 19.65 1.97 25.83
CA ALA A 414 20.86 2.50 26.46
C ALA A 414 21.03 4.01 26.25
N ALA A 415 20.38 4.60 25.24
CA ALA A 415 20.29 6.04 25.04
C ALA A 415 19.43 6.74 26.12
N SER A 416 18.62 5.99 26.87
CA SER A 416 17.77 6.49 27.98
C SER A 416 17.74 5.50 29.16
N PRO A 417 18.89 5.17 29.78
CA PRO A 417 19.07 3.97 30.60
C PRO A 417 18.45 4.05 32.02
N SER A 418 17.65 5.09 32.33
CA SER A 418 17.21 5.37 33.72
C SER A 418 15.85 6.10 33.84
N SER A 419 14.93 5.92 32.89
CA SER A 419 13.67 6.67 32.87
C SER A 419 12.43 5.83 33.20
N ASP A 420 11.60 6.29 34.13
CA ASP A 420 10.27 5.73 34.44
C ASP A 420 9.17 6.07 33.39
N LYS A 421 9.55 6.46 32.15
CA LYS A 421 8.65 6.98 31.11
C LYS A 421 8.91 6.40 29.72
N ASP A 422 8.98 5.10 29.62
CA ASP A 422 9.38 4.34 28.43
C ASP A 422 8.30 3.36 27.95
N ILE A 423 7.04 3.65 28.26
CA ILE A 423 5.89 2.89 27.78
C ILE A 423 5.13 3.64 26.68
N ALA A 424 4.43 2.88 25.86
CA ALA A 424 3.42 3.39 24.97
C ALA A 424 2.22 2.44 24.94
N TYR A 425 1.02 2.98 24.78
CA TYR A 425 -0.19 2.17 24.67
C TYR A 425 -1.24 2.86 23.81
N GLY A 426 -2.18 2.08 23.29
CA GLY A 426 -3.27 2.62 22.52
C GLY A 426 -4.49 1.71 22.52
N PHE A 427 -5.63 2.35 22.28
CA PHE A 427 -6.94 1.76 22.18
C PHE A 427 -7.70 2.44 21.05
N MET A 428 -8.30 1.66 20.16
CA MET A 428 -9.06 2.17 19.03
C MET A 428 -10.31 1.31 18.83
N VAL A 429 -11.46 1.97 18.68
CA VAL A 429 -12.72 1.36 18.24
C VAL A 429 -13.10 1.98 16.92
N GLU A 430 -13.42 1.15 15.94
CA GLU A 430 -13.84 1.57 14.62
C GLU A 430 -15.10 0.81 14.21
N LEU A 431 -16.08 1.53 13.66
CA LEU A 431 -17.26 0.99 13.01
C LEU A 431 -17.17 1.37 11.53
N PRO A 432 -16.45 0.61 10.68
CA PRO A 432 -16.15 0.99 9.31
C PRO A 432 -17.31 0.68 8.36
N ASN A 433 -18.52 1.13 8.71
CA ASN A 433 -19.72 0.82 7.94
C ASN A 433 -19.94 1.86 6.86
N ASP A 434 -20.47 1.40 5.74
CA ASP A 434 -20.52 2.18 4.52
C ASP A 434 -21.45 3.41 4.62
N LYS A 435 -22.57 3.26 5.33
CA LYS A 435 -23.53 4.35 5.59
C LYS A 435 -23.09 5.26 6.73
N PHE A 436 -22.47 4.69 7.76
CA PHE A 436 -22.02 5.40 8.95
C PHE A 436 -20.66 4.87 9.36
N TYR A 437 -19.65 5.72 9.26
CA TYR A 437 -18.30 5.43 9.72
C TYR A 437 -18.07 6.15 11.04
N THR A 438 -17.50 5.47 12.02
CA THR A 438 -16.93 6.16 13.17
C THR A 438 -15.66 5.48 13.64
N ARG A 439 -14.74 6.29 14.15
CA ARG A 439 -13.51 5.82 14.77
C ARG A 439 -13.21 6.67 15.99
N LEU A 440 -12.98 6.02 17.11
CA LEU A 440 -12.57 6.65 18.36
C LEU A 440 -11.25 6.01 18.80
N GLY A 441 -10.24 6.83 19.04
CA GLY A 441 -8.91 6.36 19.42
C GLY A 441 -8.33 7.16 20.57
N LEU A 442 -7.58 6.47 21.42
CA LEU A 442 -6.70 7.05 22.44
C LEU A 442 -5.35 6.35 22.35
N SER A 443 -4.27 7.10 22.33
CA SER A 443 -2.93 6.55 22.56
C SER A 443 -2.08 7.48 23.40
N GLU A 444 -1.10 6.92 24.08
CA GLU A 444 -0.05 7.65 24.80
C GLU A 444 1.30 7.08 24.39
N VAL A 445 2.24 7.98 24.09
CA VAL A 445 3.63 7.64 23.83
C VAL A 445 4.46 8.50 24.76
N GLN A 446 5.15 7.88 25.71
CA GLN A 446 5.87 8.62 26.74
C GLN A 446 7.20 9.19 26.24
N ASP A 447 7.75 10.10 27.03
CA ASP A 447 8.91 10.94 26.66
C ASP A 447 10.11 10.11 26.17
N ASN A 448 10.38 8.96 26.80
CA ASN A 448 11.57 8.15 26.57
C ASN A 448 11.25 6.80 25.90
N PHE A 449 10.01 6.62 25.41
CA PHE A 449 9.70 5.45 24.60
C PHE A 449 10.45 5.52 23.26
N ASN A 450 11.30 4.54 22.98
CA ASN A 450 12.13 4.50 21.79
C ASN A 450 12.08 3.13 21.10
N PRO A 451 11.31 2.98 20.01
CA PRO A 451 11.30 1.75 19.22
C PRO A 451 12.42 1.75 18.17
N GLY A 452 13.58 1.19 18.52
CA GLY A 452 14.79 1.20 17.67
C GLY A 452 14.55 0.64 16.27
N LEU A 453 13.80 -0.46 16.13
CA LEU A 453 13.41 -1.04 14.85
C LEU A 453 12.04 -0.59 14.32
N GLY A 454 11.38 0.31 15.04
CA GLY A 454 10.04 0.77 14.75
C GLY A 454 9.96 2.21 14.26
N PHE A 455 8.75 2.76 14.25
CA PHE A 455 8.49 4.12 13.81
C PHE A 455 7.79 4.92 14.91
N ILE A 456 8.29 6.13 15.16
CA ILE A 456 7.75 7.07 16.12
C ILE A 456 7.80 8.46 15.51
N ALA A 457 6.67 9.16 15.51
CA ALA A 457 6.56 10.51 15.02
C ALA A 457 6.75 11.54 16.14
N ARG A 458 6.20 11.26 17.34
CA ARG A 458 6.24 12.16 18.50
C ARG A 458 6.25 11.36 19.82
N THR A 459 7.11 11.75 20.76
CA THR A 459 7.10 11.29 22.16
C THR A 459 6.46 12.33 23.08
N GLY A 460 6.17 11.94 24.32
CA GLY A 460 5.67 12.83 25.36
C GLY A 460 4.22 13.30 25.18
N ILE A 461 3.44 12.57 24.38
CA ILE A 461 2.10 12.98 23.96
C ILE A 461 1.03 11.94 24.27
N ARG A 462 -0.19 12.43 24.47
CA ARG A 462 -1.44 11.68 24.29
C ARG A 462 -2.12 12.14 23.02
N GLN A 463 -2.64 11.20 22.25
CA GLN A 463 -3.40 11.44 21.03
C GLN A 463 -4.82 10.94 21.21
N TYR A 464 -5.79 11.77 20.83
CA TYR A 464 -7.21 11.45 20.79
C TYR A 464 -7.68 11.56 19.34
N THR A 465 -8.20 10.48 18.78
CA THR A 465 -8.71 10.44 17.40
C THR A 465 -10.22 10.32 17.43
N THR A 466 -10.91 11.09 16.60
CA THR A 466 -12.37 11.09 16.51
C THR A 466 -12.78 11.33 15.07
N ASP A 467 -13.38 10.31 14.48
CA ASP A 467 -13.92 10.37 13.14
C ASP A 467 -15.40 10.02 13.15
N PHE A 468 -16.16 10.76 12.36
CA PHE A 468 -17.55 10.50 12.07
C PHE A 468 -17.79 10.79 10.60
N ALA A 469 -18.34 9.84 9.85
CA ALA A 469 -18.84 10.09 8.51
C ALA A 469 -20.24 9.53 8.36
N TYR A 470 -21.05 10.22 7.57
CA TYR A 470 -22.34 9.72 7.14
C TYR A 470 -22.45 9.85 5.62
N LYS A 471 -22.93 8.80 4.97
CA LYS A 471 -23.13 8.74 3.53
C LYS A 471 -24.59 8.48 3.21
N TRP A 472 -25.17 9.41 2.47
CA TRP A 472 -26.47 9.27 1.83
C TRP A 472 -26.27 8.76 0.40
N ARG A 473 -27.06 7.75 0.01
CA ARG A 473 -27.10 7.26 -1.36
C ARG A 473 -28.45 7.51 -1.99
N PHE A 474 -28.43 7.93 -3.24
CA PHE A 474 -29.62 8.14 -4.04
C PHE A 474 -29.61 7.15 -5.21
N LYS A 475 -30.76 6.52 -5.46
CA LYS A 475 -30.93 5.56 -6.55
C LYS A 475 -31.64 6.27 -7.70
N ASP A 476 -31.22 5.98 -8.92
CA ASP A 476 -31.89 6.42 -10.16
C ASP A 476 -31.98 7.97 -10.27
N GLN A 477 -31.05 8.71 -9.65
CA GLN A 477 -30.88 10.17 -9.73
C GLN A 477 -29.56 10.52 -10.42
N PHE A 478 -29.31 11.79 -10.73
CA PHE A 478 -28.00 12.21 -11.27
C PHE A 478 -26.89 12.05 -10.21
N ILE A 479 -27.18 12.42 -8.97
CA ILE A 479 -26.30 12.27 -7.82
C ILE A 479 -26.40 10.81 -7.33
N GLU A 480 -25.25 10.16 -7.15
CA GLU A 480 -25.12 8.82 -6.58
C GLU A 480 -25.06 8.89 -5.06
N SER A 481 -24.18 9.75 -4.54
CA SER A 481 -23.99 9.91 -3.10
C SER A 481 -23.74 11.36 -2.71
N PHE A 482 -24.15 11.65 -1.48
CA PHE A 482 -23.74 12.81 -0.72
C PHE A 482 -23.12 12.30 0.57
N SER A 483 -21.96 12.80 0.97
CA SER A 483 -21.35 12.49 2.27
C SER A 483 -20.85 13.73 2.97
N SER A 484 -20.86 13.64 4.30
CA SER A 484 -20.19 14.60 5.17
C SER A 484 -19.41 13.83 6.22
N SER A 485 -18.22 14.32 6.54
CA SER A 485 -17.34 13.67 7.50
C SER A 485 -16.53 14.67 8.31
N LEU A 486 -16.37 14.37 9.59
CA LEU A 486 -15.51 15.04 10.54
C LEU A 486 -14.39 14.08 10.90
N TYR A 487 -13.15 14.52 10.73
CA TYR A 487 -11.96 13.85 11.25
C TYR A 487 -11.28 14.82 12.20
N SER A 488 -10.99 14.37 13.42
CA SER A 488 -10.34 15.22 14.41
C SER A 488 -9.29 14.44 15.16
N THR A 489 -8.09 14.99 15.23
CA THR A 489 -7.01 14.48 16.06
C THR A 489 -6.57 15.58 17.03
N HIS A 490 -6.50 15.23 18.31
CA HIS A 490 -6.11 16.15 19.38
C HIS A 490 -4.92 15.59 20.11
N PHE A 491 -3.92 16.43 20.35
CA PHE A 491 -2.69 16.09 21.05
C PHE A 491 -2.56 16.90 22.32
N THR A 492 -2.31 16.22 23.42
CA THR A 492 -1.86 16.82 24.68
C THR A 492 -0.50 16.26 25.06
N SER A 493 0.22 16.93 25.96
CA SER A 493 1.31 16.29 26.68
C SER A 493 0.76 15.19 27.59
N VAL A 494 1.64 14.31 28.08
CA VAL A 494 1.29 13.33 29.12
C VAL A 494 0.73 13.98 30.41
N ASP A 495 1.08 15.24 30.65
CA ASP A 495 0.56 16.07 31.76
C ASP A 495 -0.73 16.84 31.42
N ASN A 496 -1.43 16.46 30.32
CA ASN A 496 -2.68 17.06 29.85
C ASN A 496 -2.59 18.54 29.41
N LYS A 497 -1.42 19.03 29.00
CA LYS A 497 -1.30 20.36 28.39
C LYS A 497 -1.59 20.27 26.90
N PHE A 498 -2.36 21.19 26.35
CA PHE A 498 -2.60 21.24 24.90
C PHE A 498 -1.27 21.38 24.13
N VAL A 499 -1.10 20.56 23.09
CA VAL A 499 0.05 20.59 22.16
C VAL A 499 -0.40 21.03 20.78
N SER A 500 -1.30 20.26 20.16
CA SER A 500 -1.84 20.58 18.84
C SER A 500 -3.19 19.91 18.63
N SER A 501 -3.96 20.37 17.66
CA SER A 501 -5.15 19.67 17.18
C SER A 501 -5.39 19.97 15.72
N GLU A 502 -5.82 18.96 15.00
CA GLU A 502 -6.29 19.09 13.64
C GLU A 502 -7.74 18.62 13.58
N THR A 503 -8.60 19.44 13.02
CA THR A 503 -9.99 19.10 12.75
C THR A 503 -10.27 19.37 11.28
N TYR A 504 -10.60 18.33 10.53
CA TYR A 504 -11.00 18.41 9.12
C TYR A 504 -12.49 18.08 9.02
N LEU A 505 -13.28 19.00 8.49
CA LEU A 505 -14.69 18.78 8.17
C LEU A 505 -14.87 18.79 6.66
N ASN A 506 -15.16 17.63 6.08
CA ASN A 506 -15.75 17.50 4.76
C ASN A 506 -17.23 17.88 4.87
N LEU A 507 -17.54 19.14 4.54
CA LEU A 507 -18.90 19.66 4.62
C LEU A 507 -19.82 18.94 3.63
N VAL A 508 -19.32 18.77 2.41
CA VAL A 508 -20.04 18.11 1.33
C VAL A 508 -19.06 17.46 0.37
N GLU A 509 -19.29 16.18 0.12
CA GLU A 509 -18.76 15.46 -1.03
C GLU A 509 -19.94 14.87 -1.80
N VAL A 510 -20.05 15.24 -3.07
CA VAL A 510 -21.10 14.77 -3.98
C VAL A 510 -20.45 13.99 -5.10
N ASP A 511 -20.90 12.75 -5.30
CA ASP A 511 -20.53 11.93 -6.44
C ASP A 511 -21.73 11.75 -7.36
N ASN A 512 -21.51 11.77 -8.66
CA ASN A 512 -22.50 11.28 -9.63
C ASN A 512 -22.21 9.81 -10.01
N HIS A 513 -23.16 9.17 -10.70
CA HIS A 513 -22.99 7.79 -11.15
C HIS A 513 -21.87 7.59 -12.19
N ALA A 514 -21.37 8.66 -12.81
CA ALA A 514 -20.23 8.59 -13.71
C ALA A 514 -18.90 8.57 -12.96
N GLY A 515 -18.84 9.04 -11.70
CA GLY A 515 -17.58 9.22 -10.95
C GLY A 515 -16.99 10.61 -11.03
N ASP A 516 -17.76 11.60 -11.47
CA ASP A 516 -17.42 13.00 -11.23
C ASP A 516 -17.77 13.35 -9.78
N SER A 517 -16.91 14.13 -9.12
CA SER A 517 -17.11 14.55 -7.75
C SER A 517 -16.79 16.03 -7.50
N ILE A 518 -17.50 16.59 -6.53
CA ILE A 518 -17.24 17.92 -5.98
C ILE A 518 -17.14 17.77 -4.47
N GLN A 519 -16.07 18.29 -3.90
CA GLN A 519 -15.80 18.27 -2.47
C GLN A 519 -15.55 19.68 -1.97
N LEU A 520 -16.25 20.07 -0.91
CA LEU A 520 -15.98 21.27 -0.14
C LEU A 520 -15.67 20.85 1.30
N SER A 521 -14.47 21.22 1.75
CA SER A 521 -14.01 20.90 3.10
C SER A 521 -13.41 22.14 3.74
N PHE A 522 -13.31 22.13 5.06
CA PHE A 522 -12.41 23.04 5.77
C PHE A 522 -11.64 22.28 6.83
N SER A 523 -10.50 22.82 7.21
CA SER A 523 -9.74 22.35 8.36
C SER A 523 -9.42 23.49 9.30
N ASN A 524 -9.41 23.18 10.60
CA ASN A 524 -8.84 24.03 11.62
C ASN A 524 -7.63 23.31 12.21
N HIS A 525 -6.48 23.98 12.17
CA HIS A 525 -5.23 23.47 12.70
C HIS A 525 -4.77 24.39 13.82
N ARG A 526 -4.62 23.83 15.01
CA ARG A 526 -4.13 24.56 16.18
C ARG A 526 -2.81 23.96 16.59
N ASP A 527 -1.79 24.78 16.61
CA ASP A 527 -0.43 24.35 16.94
C ASP A 527 0.13 25.24 18.04
N ARG A 528 0.77 24.62 19.03
CA ARG A 528 1.65 25.29 19.96
C ARG A 528 3.09 24.92 19.62
N LEU A 529 3.78 25.80 18.91
CA LEU A 529 5.18 25.63 18.57
C LEU A 529 6.04 26.00 19.78
N ALA A 530 6.78 25.02 20.29
CA ALA A 530 7.72 25.22 21.39
C ALA A 530 9.05 25.85 20.93
N GLN A 531 9.34 25.77 19.64
CA GLN A 531 10.50 26.37 19.01
C GLN A 531 10.13 26.79 17.59
N GLY A 532 10.63 27.95 17.14
CA GLY A 532 10.51 28.37 15.75
C GLY A 532 11.37 27.52 14.80
N PHE A 533 10.99 27.48 13.53
CA PHE A 533 11.68 26.69 12.52
C PHE A 533 11.69 27.40 11.15
N PRO A 534 12.70 27.15 10.31
CA PRO A 534 12.72 27.68 8.96
C PRO A 534 11.75 26.91 8.06
N LEU A 535 11.02 27.63 7.22
CA LEU A 535 10.12 27.08 6.20
C LEU A 535 10.59 27.58 4.82
N PHE A 536 10.64 26.69 3.83
CA PHE A 536 11.07 27.02 2.47
C PHE A 536 12.45 27.70 2.37
N ASN A 537 13.33 27.48 3.35
CA ASN A 537 14.65 28.13 3.48
C ASN A 537 14.64 29.67 3.45
N LYS A 538 13.48 30.31 3.56
CA LYS A 538 13.31 31.78 3.41
C LYS A 538 12.30 32.39 4.38
N LEU A 539 11.28 31.62 4.77
CA LEU A 539 10.37 31.96 5.85
C LEU A 539 10.92 31.42 7.18
N PHE A 540 10.59 32.09 8.26
CA PHE A 540 10.86 31.60 9.60
C PHE A 540 9.58 31.71 10.42
N VAL A 541 9.08 30.57 10.86
CA VAL A 541 7.91 30.48 11.72
C VAL A 541 8.37 30.65 13.15
N GLU A 542 7.79 31.60 13.88
CA GLU A 542 8.17 31.87 15.26
C GLU A 542 7.55 30.85 16.23
N GLU A 543 8.16 30.70 17.41
CA GLU A 543 7.51 30.00 18.51
C GLU A 543 6.20 30.73 18.88
N GLY A 544 5.15 29.99 19.21
CA GLY A 544 3.86 30.61 19.44
C GLY A 544 2.68 29.67 19.37
N TYR A 545 1.49 30.26 19.50
CA TYR A 545 0.22 29.59 19.33
C TYR A 545 -0.42 30.05 18.03
N TYR A 546 -0.70 29.08 17.15
CA TYR A 546 -1.35 29.30 15.87
C TYR A 546 -2.70 28.57 15.86
N SER A 547 -3.70 29.19 15.23
CA SER A 547 -5.03 28.61 15.06
C SER A 547 -5.53 28.93 13.66
N ASP A 548 -4.99 28.20 12.71
CA ASP A 548 -5.19 28.44 11.29
C ASP A 548 -6.47 27.76 10.80
N THR A 549 -7.21 28.44 9.93
CA THR A 549 -8.37 27.84 9.24
C THR A 549 -8.12 27.83 7.73
N ARG A 550 -8.35 26.68 7.10
CA ARG A 550 -8.18 26.49 5.64
C ARG A 550 -9.45 25.93 5.02
N TYR A 551 -9.79 26.40 3.82
CA TYR A 551 -10.92 25.95 3.03
C TYR A 551 -10.40 25.26 1.77
N TRP A 552 -11.04 24.17 1.40
CA TRP A 552 -10.65 23.33 0.26
C TRP A 552 -11.84 23.15 -0.66
N LEU A 553 -11.66 23.45 -1.94
CA LEU A 553 -12.57 23.08 -3.00
C LEU A 553 -11.85 22.13 -3.96
N THR A 554 -12.38 20.93 -4.13
CA THR A 554 -11.88 19.96 -5.11
C THR A 554 -12.98 19.59 -6.08
N VAL A 555 -12.66 19.62 -7.37
CA VAL A 555 -13.54 19.16 -8.45
C VAL A 555 -12.77 18.11 -9.24
N ALA A 556 -13.33 16.91 -9.34
CA ALA A 556 -12.73 15.80 -10.07
C ALA A 556 -13.69 15.25 -11.11
N THR A 557 -13.16 14.86 -12.26
CA THR A 557 -13.92 14.11 -13.27
C THR A 557 -13.59 12.63 -13.17
N ALA A 558 -14.50 11.78 -13.64
CA ALA A 558 -14.31 10.33 -13.63
C ALA A 558 -13.01 9.86 -14.32
N LYS A 559 -12.16 9.12 -13.59
CA LYS A 559 -10.83 8.65 -14.02
C LYS A 559 -10.83 7.57 -15.09
N HIS A 560 -11.94 6.84 -15.25
CA HIS A 560 -12.07 5.84 -16.32
C HIS A 560 -12.12 6.46 -17.73
N ARG A 561 -12.38 7.78 -17.84
CA ARG A 561 -12.46 8.49 -19.12
C ARG A 561 -11.07 8.69 -19.71
N LYS A 562 -10.99 8.78 -21.05
CA LYS A 562 -9.71 9.06 -21.76
C LYS A 562 -9.04 10.36 -21.31
N PHE A 563 -9.84 11.34 -20.91
CA PHE A 563 -9.38 12.59 -20.33
C PHE A 563 -10.05 12.71 -18.98
N SER A 564 -9.25 12.93 -17.93
CA SER A 564 -9.76 13.26 -16.61
C SER A 564 -8.92 14.37 -15.98
N SER A 565 -9.53 15.16 -15.10
CA SER A 565 -8.85 16.21 -14.36
C SER A 565 -9.28 16.24 -12.91
N VAL A 566 -8.36 16.67 -12.06
CA VAL A 566 -8.62 17.06 -10.67
C VAL A 566 -8.13 18.49 -10.50
N ILE A 567 -9.03 19.37 -10.10
CA ILE A 567 -8.73 20.76 -9.76
C ILE A 567 -8.93 20.89 -8.25
N SER A 568 -7.95 21.45 -7.56
CA SER A 568 -8.05 21.74 -6.14
C SER A 568 -7.61 23.18 -5.88
N TYR A 569 -8.37 23.89 -5.06
CA TYR A 569 -8.04 25.22 -4.57
C TYR A 569 -8.17 25.24 -3.05
N VAL A 570 -7.12 25.71 -2.40
CA VAL A 570 -7.02 25.86 -0.94
C VAL A 570 -6.77 27.32 -0.64
N THR A 571 -7.47 27.87 0.34
CA THR A 571 -7.26 29.24 0.81
C THR A 571 -7.50 29.32 2.32
N GLY A 572 -6.88 30.28 3.00
CA GLY A 572 -7.06 30.52 4.42
C GLY A 572 -5.75 30.92 5.07
N GLU A 573 -5.47 30.34 6.24
CA GLU A 573 -4.33 30.70 7.06
C GLU A 573 -3.35 29.53 7.22
N ARG A 574 -2.08 29.85 7.45
CA ARG A 574 -1.06 28.91 7.91
C ARG A 574 0.00 29.66 8.71
N TYR A 575 0.30 29.20 9.93
CA TYR A 575 1.21 29.85 10.86
C TYR A 575 0.94 31.37 11.01
N GLY A 576 -0.35 31.73 11.10
CA GLY A 576 -0.78 33.10 11.36
C GLY A 576 -0.69 34.08 10.17
N GLY A 577 -0.35 33.60 8.98
CA GLY A 577 -0.44 34.40 7.76
C GLY A 577 -1.23 33.72 6.65
N ASP A 578 -1.41 34.43 5.53
CA ASP A 578 -2.25 33.98 4.42
C ASP A 578 -1.63 32.77 3.70
N TYR A 579 -2.48 31.82 3.31
CA TYR A 579 -2.12 30.61 2.58
C TYR A 579 -3.07 30.41 1.40
N GLU A 580 -2.51 30.26 0.21
CA GLU A 580 -3.26 29.89 -0.98
C GLU A 580 -2.54 28.81 -1.77
N ARG A 581 -3.27 27.81 -2.25
CA ARG A 581 -2.73 26.79 -3.13
C ARG A 581 -3.71 26.43 -4.23
N PHE A 582 -3.27 26.56 -5.46
CA PHE A 582 -3.96 26.00 -6.62
C PHE A 582 -3.23 24.74 -7.08
N SER A 583 -3.97 23.70 -7.43
CA SER A 583 -3.43 22.48 -8.01
C SER A 583 -4.31 21.96 -9.14
N LEU A 584 -3.67 21.53 -10.22
CA LEU A 584 -4.31 20.92 -11.38
C LEU A 584 -3.59 19.61 -11.71
N SER A 585 -4.34 18.52 -11.77
CA SER A 585 -3.91 17.25 -12.35
C SER A 585 -4.74 16.97 -13.60
N VAL A 586 -4.09 16.55 -14.68
CA VAL A 586 -4.74 16.15 -15.93
C VAL A 586 -4.15 14.82 -16.38
N ASP A 587 -5.01 13.83 -16.58
CA ASP A 587 -4.66 12.52 -17.10
C ASP A 587 -5.23 12.32 -18.49
N VAL A 588 -4.36 11.94 -19.43
CA VAL A 588 -4.70 11.56 -20.79
C VAL A 588 -4.30 10.10 -21.00
N LEU A 589 -5.30 9.23 -21.12
CA LEU A 589 -5.11 7.79 -21.22
C LEU A 589 -5.09 7.33 -22.69
N LYS A 590 -4.23 6.36 -23.00
CA LYS A 590 -4.08 5.73 -24.33
C LYS A 590 -3.74 6.69 -25.48
N LEU A 591 -3.08 7.81 -25.22
CA LEU A 591 -2.53 8.65 -26.29
C LEU A 591 -1.37 7.90 -26.97
N LEU A 592 -1.62 7.28 -28.13
CA LEU A 592 -0.62 6.45 -28.84
C LEU A 592 -0.02 5.31 -27.99
N LYS A 593 -0.85 4.63 -27.16
CA LYS A 593 -0.43 3.64 -26.13
C LYS A 593 0.37 4.23 -24.97
N THR A 594 0.33 5.54 -24.80
CA THR A 594 0.95 6.26 -23.69
C THR A 594 -0.13 6.83 -22.77
N ASN A 595 0.02 6.60 -21.47
CA ASN A 595 -0.72 7.32 -20.45
C ASN A 595 0.13 8.51 -20.01
N VAL A 596 -0.42 9.71 -20.04
CA VAL A 596 0.27 10.95 -19.69
C VAL A 596 -0.48 11.63 -18.54
N SER A 597 0.24 11.97 -17.48
CA SER A 597 -0.27 12.72 -16.34
C SER A 597 0.52 14.02 -16.22
N VAL A 598 -0.18 15.15 -16.21
CA VAL A 598 0.39 16.48 -15.97
C VAL A 598 -0.13 17.00 -14.65
N TYR A 599 0.78 17.41 -13.78
CA TYR A 599 0.47 18.02 -12.49
C TYR A 599 1.14 19.39 -12.40
N TYR A 600 0.36 20.38 -11.97
CA TYR A 600 0.84 21.71 -11.65
C TYR A 600 0.31 22.13 -10.29
N SER A 601 1.15 22.76 -9.48
CA SER A 601 0.78 23.36 -8.21
C SER A 601 1.44 24.73 -8.09
N ASN A 602 0.66 25.71 -7.66
CA ASN A 602 1.13 27.01 -7.24
C ASN A 602 0.72 27.19 -5.78
N LEU A 603 1.68 27.46 -4.92
CA LEU A 603 1.50 27.69 -3.49
C LEU A 603 2.02 29.09 -3.17
N SER A 604 1.21 29.93 -2.55
CA SER A 604 1.61 31.22 -1.99
C SER A 604 1.36 31.21 -0.50
N MET A 605 2.33 31.68 0.27
CA MET A 605 2.23 31.73 1.73
C MET A 605 2.94 32.95 2.28
N THR A 606 2.27 33.63 3.21
CA THR A 606 2.85 34.73 3.98
C THR A 606 3.09 34.30 5.42
N VAL A 607 4.27 34.57 5.96
CA VAL A 607 4.60 34.41 7.39
C VAL A 607 5.42 35.62 7.82
N ASN A 608 5.04 36.28 8.92
CA ASN A 608 5.77 37.44 9.45
C ASN A 608 6.06 38.51 8.39
N ASP A 609 5.03 38.91 7.64
CA ASP A 609 5.07 39.88 6.53
C ASP A 609 6.00 39.54 5.36
N LYS A 610 6.51 38.30 5.29
CA LYS A 610 7.27 37.78 4.15
C LYS A 610 6.41 36.82 3.36
N ASN A 611 6.32 37.05 2.05
CA ASN A 611 5.63 36.16 1.13
C ASN A 611 6.63 35.26 0.41
N GLU A 612 6.30 33.99 0.29
CA GLU A 612 6.98 33.05 -0.61
C GLU A 612 5.96 32.37 -1.51
N GLU A 613 6.38 32.18 -2.76
CA GLU A 613 5.62 31.46 -3.78
C GLU A 613 6.44 30.26 -4.24
N VAL A 614 5.78 29.11 -4.37
CA VAL A 614 6.38 27.86 -4.82
C VAL A 614 5.55 27.28 -5.96
N ASN A 615 6.19 27.15 -7.13
CA ASN A 615 5.64 26.47 -8.29
C ASN A 615 6.25 25.09 -8.42
N LEU A 616 5.38 24.08 -8.59
CA LEU A 616 5.78 22.72 -8.89
C LEU A 616 5.06 22.26 -10.15
N ALA A 617 5.84 21.81 -11.13
CA ALA A 617 5.33 21.19 -12.35
C ALA A 617 5.89 19.78 -12.47
N ARG A 618 5.02 18.83 -12.82
CA ARG A 618 5.40 17.45 -13.06
C ARG A 618 4.68 16.88 -14.27
N ILE A 619 5.43 16.16 -15.10
CA ILE A 619 4.89 15.37 -16.20
C ILE A 619 5.32 13.93 -15.97
N LYS A 620 4.35 13.02 -15.95
CA LYS A 620 4.58 11.59 -16.01
C LYS A 620 4.05 11.05 -17.33
N SER A 621 4.79 10.15 -17.95
CA SER A 621 4.33 9.43 -19.14
C SER A 621 4.71 7.97 -19.02
N THR A 622 3.78 7.05 -19.26
CA THR A 622 4.07 5.61 -19.35
C THR A 622 3.65 5.12 -20.72
N THR A 623 4.61 4.71 -21.55
CA THR A 623 4.36 4.11 -22.86
C THR A 623 4.45 2.60 -22.76
N SER A 624 3.38 1.91 -23.14
CA SER A 624 3.29 0.44 -23.11
C SER A 624 3.49 -0.12 -24.52
N PHE A 625 4.64 -0.71 -24.79
CA PHE A 625 4.93 -1.33 -26.09
C PHE A 625 4.24 -2.69 -26.22
N ALA A 626 4.23 -3.43 -25.10
CA ALA A 626 3.48 -4.65 -24.85
C ALA A 626 3.05 -4.67 -23.38
N TYR A 627 2.28 -5.67 -22.95
CA TYR A 627 1.81 -5.71 -21.56
C TYR A 627 2.96 -5.81 -20.55
N ASN A 628 4.02 -6.51 -20.95
CA ASN A 628 5.22 -6.78 -20.19
C ASN A 628 6.41 -5.87 -20.57
N LEU A 629 6.21 -4.84 -21.41
CA LEU A 629 7.29 -3.98 -21.89
C LEU A 629 6.86 -2.52 -21.88
N SER A 630 7.53 -1.71 -21.05
CA SER A 630 7.13 -0.32 -20.82
C SER A 630 8.31 0.63 -20.65
N LEU A 631 8.06 1.89 -20.98
CA LEU A 631 8.94 3.02 -20.69
C LEU A 631 8.15 4.08 -19.90
N SER A 632 8.56 4.30 -18.65
CA SER A 632 8.01 5.33 -17.77
C SER A 632 8.98 6.51 -17.70
N ASN A 633 8.49 7.73 -17.85
CA ASN A 633 9.26 8.95 -17.67
C ASN A 633 8.56 9.82 -16.62
N THR A 634 9.34 10.41 -15.73
CA THR A 634 8.91 11.46 -14.81
C THR A 634 9.85 12.65 -14.98
N ILE A 635 9.29 13.81 -15.28
CA ILE A 635 10.00 15.08 -15.32
C ILE A 635 9.35 15.95 -14.25
N GLN A 636 10.15 16.53 -13.37
CA GLN A 636 9.65 17.41 -12.32
C GLN A 636 10.58 18.60 -12.16
N TYR A 637 9.99 19.77 -11.97
CA TYR A 637 10.69 20.98 -11.58
C TYR A 637 9.95 21.66 -10.43
N ASP A 638 10.71 22.19 -9.48
CA ASP A 638 10.21 23.15 -8.49
C ASP A 638 11.18 24.33 -8.34
N ASP A 639 10.62 25.52 -8.20
CA ASP A 639 11.37 26.79 -8.09
C ASP A 639 11.93 27.03 -6.67
N LEU A 640 11.45 26.28 -5.68
CA LEU A 640 11.93 26.33 -4.30
C LEU A 640 13.35 25.76 -4.18
N SER A 641 13.54 24.51 -4.58
CA SER A 641 14.86 23.87 -4.66
C SER A 641 15.60 24.26 -5.94
N LYS A 642 14.91 24.94 -6.86
CA LYS A 642 15.38 25.29 -8.19
C LYS A 642 15.89 24.07 -8.96
N SER A 643 15.34 22.89 -8.71
CA SER A 643 15.92 21.66 -9.26
C SER A 643 14.97 20.96 -10.23
N LEU A 644 15.52 20.62 -11.39
CA LEU A 644 14.91 19.77 -12.41
C LEU A 644 15.36 18.33 -12.17
N GLY A 645 14.40 17.43 -11.99
CA GLY A 645 14.62 15.99 -11.94
C GLY A 645 13.99 15.31 -13.14
N ILE A 646 14.75 14.45 -13.81
CA ILE A 646 14.28 13.56 -14.85
C ILE A 646 14.59 12.13 -14.41
N ASN A 647 13.56 11.28 -14.38
CA ASN A 647 13.67 9.85 -14.19
C ASN A 647 13.07 9.14 -15.41
N SER A 648 13.83 8.27 -16.07
CA SER A 648 13.35 7.42 -17.16
C SER A 648 13.60 5.97 -16.81
N ARG A 649 12.55 5.15 -16.79
CA ARG A 649 12.57 3.74 -16.39
C ARG A 649 12.03 2.87 -17.52
N PHE A 650 12.92 2.11 -18.13
CA PHE A 650 12.57 1.00 -18.99
C PHE A 650 12.34 -0.24 -18.12
N HIS A 651 11.22 -0.92 -18.33
CA HIS A 651 10.87 -2.17 -17.65
C HIS A 651 10.45 -3.21 -18.68
N TRP A 652 11.14 -4.35 -18.66
CA TRP A 652 10.77 -5.54 -19.41
C TRP A 652 10.63 -6.74 -18.48
N GLU A 653 9.41 -7.25 -18.37
CA GLU A 653 9.12 -8.52 -17.70
C GLU A 653 9.15 -9.65 -18.74
N LEU A 654 10.14 -10.54 -18.66
CA LEU A 654 10.29 -11.64 -19.61
C LEU A 654 9.19 -12.70 -19.39
N ASN A 655 8.92 -12.98 -18.12
CA ASN A 655 7.86 -13.83 -17.60
C ASN A 655 7.72 -13.53 -16.09
N PRO A 656 6.60 -13.90 -15.43
CA PRO A 656 6.39 -13.66 -14.01
C PRO A 656 7.61 -14.00 -13.15
N GLY A 657 8.13 -13.01 -12.41
CA GLY A 657 9.32 -13.09 -11.57
C GLY A 657 10.66 -12.74 -12.25
N ASN A 658 10.72 -12.77 -13.58
CA ASN A 658 11.94 -12.49 -14.34
C ASN A 658 11.84 -11.13 -15.03
N SER A 659 12.63 -10.17 -14.55
CA SER A 659 12.51 -8.77 -14.97
C SER A 659 13.85 -8.11 -15.24
N PHE A 660 13.83 -7.18 -16.18
CA PHE A 660 14.96 -6.35 -16.55
C PHE A 660 14.55 -4.87 -16.47
N TYR A 661 15.36 -4.09 -15.78
CA TYR A 661 15.19 -2.66 -15.61
C TYR A 661 16.40 -1.89 -16.11
N VAL A 662 16.14 -0.76 -16.77
CA VAL A 662 17.13 0.31 -16.93
C VAL A 662 16.52 1.60 -16.43
N VAL A 663 17.16 2.20 -15.44
CA VAL A 663 16.73 3.46 -14.83
C VAL A 663 17.79 4.51 -15.11
N LEU A 664 17.36 5.63 -15.67
CA LEU A 664 18.17 6.83 -15.89
C LEU A 664 17.64 7.92 -14.98
N ASN A 665 18.52 8.51 -14.19
CA ASN A 665 18.24 9.72 -13.42
C ASN A 665 19.13 10.84 -13.92
N TYR A 666 18.56 12.04 -14.01
CA TYR A 666 19.28 13.26 -14.27
C TYR A 666 18.72 14.36 -13.38
N GLY A 667 19.60 15.01 -12.65
CA GLY A 667 19.33 16.19 -11.84
C GLY A 667 20.09 17.38 -12.40
N ALA A 668 19.41 18.53 -12.44
CA ALA A 668 20.03 19.82 -12.67
C ALA A 668 19.46 20.86 -11.69
N ASN A 669 20.28 21.81 -11.28
CA ASN A 669 19.89 22.96 -10.48
C ASN A 669 19.86 24.19 -11.37
N TYR A 670 18.91 25.08 -11.15
CA TYR A 670 18.75 26.31 -11.91
C TYR A 670 19.45 27.45 -11.17
N GLU A 671 20.61 27.87 -11.68
CA GLU A 671 21.46 28.92 -11.15
C GLU A 671 21.93 29.83 -12.30
N GLU A 672 22.10 31.14 -12.05
CA GLU A 672 22.61 32.10 -13.05
C GLU A 672 21.91 32.05 -14.43
N ASP A 673 20.58 31.94 -14.45
CA ASP A 673 19.73 31.83 -15.65
C ASP A 673 19.98 30.58 -16.52
N GLN A 674 20.65 29.55 -15.99
CA GLN A 674 20.93 28.28 -16.67
C GLN A 674 20.68 27.06 -15.77
N PHE A 675 20.54 25.88 -16.39
CA PHE A 675 20.47 24.62 -15.66
C PHE A 675 21.85 23.99 -15.59
N ASP A 676 22.43 24.00 -14.40
CA ASP A 676 23.69 23.34 -14.10
C ASP A 676 23.45 21.92 -13.62
N TYR A 677 24.19 21.00 -14.22
CA TYR A 677 24.14 19.58 -13.87
C TYR A 677 24.46 19.36 -12.38
N SER A 678 23.62 18.60 -11.67
CA SER A 678 23.85 18.23 -10.28
C SER A 678 24.18 16.75 -10.10
N ASN A 679 23.44 15.86 -10.77
CA ASN A 679 23.74 14.43 -10.77
C ASN A 679 23.19 13.71 -12.01
N LYS A 680 23.80 12.59 -12.36
CA LYS A 680 23.20 11.60 -13.25
C LYS A 680 23.48 10.22 -12.70
N SER A 681 22.52 9.32 -12.89
CA SER A 681 22.78 7.91 -12.67
C SER A 681 22.14 7.06 -13.74
N ILE A 682 22.82 5.96 -14.03
CA ILE A 682 22.27 4.86 -14.81
C ILE A 682 22.36 3.61 -13.96
N THR A 683 21.24 2.90 -13.83
CA THR A 683 21.17 1.62 -13.13
C THR A 683 20.53 0.60 -14.06
N ALA A 684 21.24 -0.49 -14.33
CA ALA A 684 20.68 -1.66 -14.97
C ALA A 684 20.51 -2.76 -13.91
N LYS A 685 19.34 -3.40 -13.86
CA LYS A 685 19.06 -4.50 -12.94
C LYS A 685 18.40 -5.65 -13.68
N TYR A 686 18.88 -6.85 -13.46
CA TYR A 686 18.22 -8.08 -13.88
C TYR A 686 17.90 -8.92 -12.64
N SER A 687 16.66 -9.41 -12.55
CA SER A 687 16.24 -10.34 -11.50
C SER A 687 15.64 -11.58 -12.13
N THR A 688 15.91 -12.74 -11.54
CA THR A 688 15.34 -14.01 -12.00
C THR A 688 15.10 -14.98 -10.84
N TYR A 689 14.04 -15.78 -10.96
CA TYR A 689 13.75 -16.89 -10.06
C TYR A 689 14.17 -18.23 -10.65
N PHE A 690 14.48 -19.18 -9.77
CA PHE A 690 14.87 -20.56 -10.08
C PHE A 690 14.04 -21.59 -9.36
#